data_AF-A0A9K3LV56-F1
#
_entry.id   AF-A0A9K3LV56-F1
#
_cell.length_a   1.000
_cell.length_b   1.000
_cell.length_c   1.000
_cell.angle_alpha   90.00
_cell.angle_beta   90.00
_cell.angle_gamma   90.00
#
_symmetry.space_group_name_H-M   'P 1'
#
loop_
_entity.id
_entity.type
_entity.pdbx_description
1 polymer ?
#
loop_
_entity_poly.entity_id
_entity_poly.type
_entity_poly.pdbx_seq_one_letter_code
_entity_poly.pdbx_strand_id
1 'polypeptide(L)'
;MSMKYLQDSNVPRHTNGGCDNSSELKQLTIKSLLSNEDCKDVPLINRPTRNILKDYQGDNLLLAYPVHFPYGIGSKDGDGSYKVGAGYLKLLCSLSNPNFHQADFACVLYNMHERQRLIKASYLKTRDDEREMFCDISSDDIAGAMDRYVKKVSCNGPAGTFLRKIQAVTGSMSHCAGAAKIARQRMFAMTASFGLPCVLFTITPEDAVNFRIRVMAKGEAGSQIPPSVGSEEGIHRDYVMESEKIRIENPGLCAIDFENVIGIVVEEILGWDRKNNCNKEGYGLFGDLDAWSFVVEEQGRKTLHAHFLLWVKGYNELIEGLSTPEGQEEYVKKVSKYVDRVMSTRLHGFNPRSVPNACNNDCTSVGQGIEGYLKCTTQDLRQLRTKHGETSFGGKKLLWCPTCNVKVSSEDLTFKRLKRYFGNALLGENETLWSTSRHLSKCRLLMEMEVLHAMLPSECQAQVQLERFAPSSRLKFIVTALRNLHRSEHCPSCFKKGHECRMKIPYFPSTETFIKFDDKFTKWFDWKGNDVSRPLSICVAKRAHVDAFVNVNSEHASILFGCNTNVITAVDGGSIMYCTCYVSKITEKEDNKHFALAAKHMVKKMQDLMTERMRAGDTEQEQETSSIGLKGMIGAALMATKAHKVAAPMASYLIRNGSRFHFSHDFAYINIDSFFKEVHEDFDISADENGSVFFKSSVANYLYRPIELEHVCLYDFLAKYSACKPVKKKS
;
A
#
# COMPACT_ATOMS: atom_id res chain seq x y z
N MET A 1 23.56 -18.47 9.22
CA MET A 1 24.47 -17.52 9.89
C MET A 1 24.12 -17.32 11.36
N SER A 2 24.89 -17.94 12.24
CA SER A 2 24.88 -17.68 13.68
C SER A 2 25.98 -16.65 14.02
N MET A 3 25.63 -15.56 14.71
CA MET A 3 26.63 -14.66 15.30
C MET A 3 27.14 -15.27 16.61
N LYS A 4 28.42 -15.61 16.69
CA LYS A 4 29.09 -15.96 17.94
C LYS A 4 29.74 -14.72 18.53
N TYR A 5 29.28 -14.28 19.70
CA TYR A 5 29.98 -13.29 20.51
C TYR A 5 31.09 -14.00 21.28
N LEU A 6 32.35 -13.65 21.01
CA LEU A 6 33.50 -14.07 21.82
C LEU A 6 33.71 -13.03 22.92
N GLN A 7 33.76 -13.50 24.16
CA GLN A 7 34.02 -12.68 25.34
C GLN A 7 35.53 -12.73 25.61
N ASP A 8 36.29 -11.84 24.97
CA ASP A 8 37.75 -11.79 25.14
C ASP A 8 38.16 -10.86 26.28
N SER A 9 39.32 -11.17 26.88
CA SER A 9 39.92 -10.53 28.05
C SER A 9 40.40 -9.08 27.81
N ASN A 10 40.56 -8.65 26.56
CA ASN A 10 41.13 -7.35 26.19
C ASN A 10 40.19 -6.48 25.35
N VAL A 11 40.22 -5.15 25.57
CA VAL A 11 39.43 -4.17 24.81
C VAL A 11 39.91 -4.15 23.35
N PRO A 12 39.03 -4.42 22.35
CA PRO A 12 39.44 -4.54 20.96
C PRO A 12 39.92 -3.20 20.37
N ARG A 13 41.07 -3.22 19.67
CA ARG A 13 41.54 -2.11 18.82
C ARG A 13 41.29 -2.45 17.34
N HIS A 14 41.28 -1.43 16.49
CA HIS A 14 41.01 -1.54 15.04
C HIS A 14 41.94 -2.50 14.29
N THR A 15 43.14 -2.79 14.80
CA THR A 15 44.13 -3.65 14.14
C THR A 15 44.18 -5.09 14.65
N ASN A 16 43.79 -5.33 15.89
CA ASN A 16 43.97 -6.62 16.56
C ASN A 16 42.67 -7.27 16.99
N GLY A 17 41.54 -6.54 16.96
CA GLY A 17 40.24 -7.05 17.32
C GLY A 17 40.28 -7.86 18.60
N GLY A 18 40.92 -7.37 19.68
CA GLY A 18 40.94 -8.03 21.00
C GLY A 18 41.91 -9.20 21.16
N CYS A 19 42.58 -9.65 20.10
CA CYS A 19 43.78 -10.48 20.19
C CYS A 19 44.99 -9.64 20.63
N ASP A 20 46.08 -10.28 21.04
CA ASP A 20 47.27 -9.56 21.53
C ASP A 20 47.91 -8.74 20.40
N ASN A 21 47.82 -9.22 19.15
CA ASN A 21 48.28 -8.49 17.96
C ASN A 21 47.50 -8.83 16.67
N SER A 22 47.76 -8.07 15.60
CA SER A 22 47.08 -8.23 14.29
C SER A 22 47.39 -9.56 13.60
N SER A 23 48.59 -10.11 13.80
CA SER A 23 48.99 -11.39 13.21
C SER A 23 48.22 -12.55 13.82
N GLU A 24 48.00 -12.51 15.13
CA GLU A 24 47.21 -13.51 15.85
C GLU A 24 45.74 -13.51 15.41
N LEU A 25 45.13 -12.32 15.26
CA LEU A 25 43.78 -12.19 14.69
C LEU A 25 43.70 -12.82 13.29
N LYS A 26 44.67 -12.55 12.42
CA LYS A 26 44.73 -13.11 11.06
C LYS A 26 44.86 -14.64 11.10
N GLN A 27 45.74 -15.18 11.94
CA GLN A 27 45.94 -16.63 12.06
C GLN A 27 44.69 -17.34 12.59
N LEU A 28 44.01 -16.77 13.60
CA LEU A 28 42.76 -17.32 14.13
C LEU A 28 41.63 -17.27 13.09
N THR A 29 41.53 -16.18 12.34
CA THR A 29 40.54 -16.02 11.27
C THR A 29 40.78 -17.04 10.16
N ILE A 30 42.03 -17.17 9.68
CA ILE A 30 42.42 -18.15 8.64
C ILE A 30 42.18 -19.58 9.13
N LYS A 31 42.56 -19.90 10.38
CA LYS A 31 42.34 -21.23 10.96
C LYS A 31 40.85 -21.57 11.04
N SER A 32 40.01 -20.61 11.44
CA SER A 32 38.55 -20.78 11.48
C SER A 32 37.92 -20.89 10.09
N LEU A 33 38.47 -20.20 9.08
CA LEU A 33 38.03 -20.30 7.69
C LEU A 33 38.38 -21.66 7.08
N LEU A 34 39.56 -22.19 7.40
CA LEU A 34 40.07 -23.46 6.89
C LEU A 34 39.49 -24.69 7.61
N SER A 35 39.02 -24.54 8.85
CA SER A 35 38.43 -25.65 9.63
C SER A 35 36.95 -25.93 9.32
N ASN A 36 36.27 -25.02 8.62
CA ASN A 36 34.89 -25.23 8.16
C ASN A 36 34.95 -25.79 6.73
N GLU A 37 34.85 -27.12 6.59
CA GLU A 37 34.85 -27.82 5.29
C GLU A 37 33.71 -27.35 4.36
N ASP A 38 32.63 -26.81 4.93
CA ASP A 38 31.61 -26.07 4.22
C ASP A 38 31.77 -24.56 4.46
N CYS A 39 32.35 -23.83 3.50
CA CYS A 39 32.49 -22.36 3.47
C CYS A 39 31.15 -21.57 3.53
N LYS A 40 30.04 -22.20 3.90
CA LYS A 40 28.68 -21.63 3.91
C LYS A 40 28.31 -20.89 5.21
N ASP A 41 28.99 -21.15 6.33
CA ASP A 41 28.73 -20.49 7.62
C ASP A 41 30.03 -19.99 8.27
N VAL A 42 30.66 -18.98 7.66
CA VAL A 42 31.74 -18.22 8.32
C VAL A 42 31.10 -17.23 9.31
N PRO A 43 31.35 -17.32 10.62
CA PRO A 43 30.84 -16.34 11.57
C PRO A 43 31.55 -15.00 11.39
N LEU A 44 30.79 -13.95 11.02
CA LEU A 44 31.28 -12.57 11.09
C LEU A 44 31.44 -12.18 12.55
N ILE A 45 32.67 -11.88 12.97
CA ILE A 45 32.98 -11.41 14.32
C ILE A 45 32.73 -9.90 14.36
N ASN A 46 31.59 -9.48 14.92
CA ASN A 46 31.31 -8.08 15.19
C ASN A 46 31.72 -7.73 16.62
N ARG A 47 32.63 -6.76 16.78
CA ARG A 47 33.08 -6.28 18.10
C ARG A 47 32.60 -4.85 18.33
N PRO A 48 31.74 -4.62 19.34
CA PRO A 48 31.22 -3.28 19.60
C PRO A 48 32.35 -2.35 20.03
N THR A 49 32.40 -1.16 19.42
CA THR A 49 33.30 -0.08 19.83
C THR A 49 32.63 0.78 20.90
N ARG A 50 33.42 1.51 21.72
CA ARG A 50 32.87 2.47 22.71
C ARG A 50 32.07 3.61 22.07
N ASN A 51 32.34 3.92 20.80
CA ASN A 51 31.73 5.04 20.08
C ASN A 51 30.69 4.53 19.09
N ILE A 52 29.45 5.00 19.19
CA ILE A 52 28.41 4.74 18.20
C ILE A 52 28.84 5.39 16.87
N LEU A 53 29.12 4.56 15.87
CA LEU A 53 29.39 5.03 14.51
C LEU A 53 28.11 5.59 13.88
N LYS A 54 28.22 6.74 13.21
CA LYS A 54 27.10 7.35 12.48
C LYS A 54 26.94 6.61 11.15
N ASP A 55 25.83 5.90 11.01
CA ASP A 55 25.41 5.11 9.86
C ASP A 55 25.56 5.82 8.49
N TYR A 56 25.35 7.14 8.45
CA TYR A 56 25.44 7.96 7.22
C TYR A 56 26.80 8.61 6.95
N GLN A 57 27.85 8.29 7.72
CA GLN A 57 29.18 8.93 7.58
C GLN A 57 30.22 7.96 7.03
N GLY A 58 30.99 8.44 6.04
CA GLY A 58 32.12 7.70 5.46
C GLY A 58 31.71 6.30 5.00
N ASP A 59 32.51 5.32 5.38
CA ASP A 59 32.31 3.91 5.03
C ASP A 59 31.47 3.14 6.06
N ASN A 60 30.82 3.81 7.03
CA ASN A 60 30.16 3.13 8.15
C ASN A 60 29.01 2.19 7.72
N LEU A 61 28.18 2.60 6.76
CA LEU A 61 27.13 1.73 6.21
C LEU A 61 27.72 0.47 5.55
N LEU A 62 28.84 0.65 4.85
CA LEU A 62 29.55 -0.42 4.19
C LEU A 62 30.18 -1.39 5.20
N LEU A 63 30.83 -0.86 6.23
CA LEU A 63 31.44 -1.63 7.31
C LEU A 63 30.39 -2.40 8.13
N ALA A 64 29.18 -1.86 8.26
CA ALA A 64 28.07 -2.52 8.93
C ALA A 64 27.48 -3.68 8.12
N TYR A 65 27.58 -3.63 6.78
CA TYR A 65 26.98 -4.61 5.87
C TYR A 65 27.98 -5.17 4.85
N PRO A 66 29.05 -5.86 5.29
CA PRO A 66 30.11 -6.35 4.40
C PRO A 66 29.61 -7.36 3.34
N VAL A 67 28.52 -8.07 3.63
CA VAL A 67 27.87 -9.01 2.68
C VAL A 67 27.16 -8.28 1.54
N HIS A 68 26.65 -7.07 1.81
CA HIS A 68 25.95 -6.27 0.81
C HIS A 68 26.95 -5.55 -0.09
N PHE A 69 28.09 -5.14 0.47
CA PHE A 69 29.15 -4.45 -0.25
C PHE A 69 30.38 -5.37 -0.41
N PRO A 70 30.31 -6.38 -1.29
CA PRO A 70 31.44 -7.26 -1.52
C PRO A 70 32.64 -6.43 -2.00
N TYR A 71 33.84 -6.82 -1.55
CA TYR A 71 35.10 -6.14 -1.85
C TYR A 71 35.24 -4.70 -1.31
N GLY A 72 34.31 -4.23 -0.48
CA GLY A 72 34.36 -2.89 0.08
C GLY A 72 34.12 -1.79 -0.96
N ILE A 73 33.38 -2.11 -2.03
CA ILE A 73 33.02 -1.17 -3.10
C ILE A 73 31.56 -0.74 -2.92
N GLY A 74 31.29 0.56 -3.09
CA GLY A 74 29.92 1.08 -3.16
C GLY A 74 29.70 2.40 -2.43
N SER A 75 30.57 2.75 -1.49
CA SER A 75 30.50 4.01 -0.73
C SER A 75 31.08 5.21 -1.47
N LYS A 76 31.92 4.99 -2.50
CA LYS A 76 32.60 6.03 -3.27
C LYS A 76 32.32 5.95 -4.77
N ASP A 77 32.37 7.09 -5.44
CA ASP A 77 32.40 7.22 -6.90
C ASP A 77 33.81 7.00 -7.46
N GLY A 78 33.93 6.92 -8.80
CA GLY A 78 35.20 6.69 -9.48
C GLY A 78 36.24 7.80 -9.28
N ASP A 79 35.80 8.99 -8.84
CA ASP A 79 36.62 10.13 -8.46
C ASP A 79 37.03 10.13 -6.97
N GLY A 80 36.58 9.13 -6.20
CA GLY A 80 36.84 9.00 -4.76
C GLY A 80 35.88 9.77 -3.85
N SER A 81 34.89 10.48 -4.39
CA SER A 81 33.86 11.18 -3.62
C SER A 81 32.86 10.21 -2.99
N TYR A 82 32.31 10.54 -1.81
CA TYR A 82 31.35 9.66 -1.12
C TYR A 82 29.95 9.76 -1.73
N LYS A 83 29.34 8.60 -2.02
CA LYS A 83 27.93 8.51 -2.40
C LYS A 83 27.05 8.73 -1.18
N VAL A 84 26.27 9.80 -1.19
CA VAL A 84 25.43 10.19 -0.05
C VAL A 84 24.03 10.62 -0.50
N GLY A 85 23.13 10.74 0.49
CA GLY A 85 21.80 11.30 0.28
C GLY A 85 20.75 10.30 -0.22
N ALA A 86 19.54 10.81 -0.45
CA ALA A 86 18.37 9.99 -0.79
C ALA A 86 18.51 9.26 -2.12
N GLY A 87 19.21 9.85 -3.10
CA GLY A 87 19.47 9.22 -4.40
C GLY A 87 20.32 7.96 -4.27
N TYR A 88 21.35 7.99 -3.43
CA TYR A 88 22.19 6.82 -3.14
C TYR A 88 21.40 5.70 -2.44
N LEU A 89 20.62 6.03 -1.41
CA LEU A 89 19.78 5.03 -0.73
C LEU A 89 18.76 4.38 -1.69
N LYS A 90 18.19 5.17 -2.60
CA LYS A 90 17.29 4.67 -3.65
C LYS A 90 18.02 3.75 -4.63
N LEU A 91 19.25 4.09 -5.04
CA LEU A 91 20.08 3.23 -5.87
C LEU A 91 20.32 1.88 -5.19
N LEU A 92 20.77 1.87 -3.94
CA LEU A 92 21.02 0.63 -3.19
C LEU A 92 19.78 -0.27 -3.13
N CYS A 93 18.62 0.33 -2.86
CA CYS A 93 17.33 -0.38 -2.81
C CYS A 93 16.78 -0.78 -4.18
N SER A 94 17.47 -0.42 -5.27
CA SER A 94 17.10 -0.76 -6.66
C SER A 94 18.12 -1.69 -7.34
N LEU A 95 19.19 -2.08 -6.65
CA LEU A 95 20.18 -3.00 -7.19
C LEU A 95 19.55 -4.38 -7.43
N SER A 96 19.98 -5.07 -8.48
CA SER A 96 19.48 -6.40 -8.83
C SER A 96 19.92 -7.50 -7.84
N ASN A 97 20.97 -7.24 -7.06
CA ASN A 97 21.49 -8.23 -6.12
C ASN A 97 20.50 -8.45 -4.94
N PRO A 98 20.02 -9.70 -4.74
CA PRO A 98 19.05 -10.06 -3.68
C PRO A 98 19.46 -9.63 -2.27
N ASN A 99 20.76 -9.58 -1.96
CA ASN A 99 21.24 -9.19 -0.63
C ASN A 99 20.71 -7.79 -0.25
N PHE A 100 20.63 -6.84 -1.18
CA PHE A 100 20.12 -5.48 -0.92
C PHE A 100 18.61 -5.42 -0.63
N HIS A 101 17.90 -6.54 -0.76
CA HIS A 101 16.46 -6.65 -0.53
C HIS A 101 16.12 -7.34 0.79
N GLN A 102 17.12 -7.66 1.61
CA GLN A 102 16.94 -8.26 2.93
C GLN A 102 16.20 -7.31 3.90
N ALA A 103 15.43 -7.91 4.80
CA ALA A 103 14.51 -7.18 5.66
C ALA A 103 15.19 -6.15 6.57
N ASP A 104 16.30 -6.54 7.20
CA ASP A 104 17.10 -5.72 8.10
C ASP A 104 17.74 -4.55 7.36
N PHE A 105 18.35 -4.81 6.21
CA PHE A 105 18.98 -3.79 5.39
C PHE A 105 17.98 -2.79 4.82
N ALA A 106 16.85 -3.26 4.26
CA ALA A 106 15.79 -2.40 3.76
C ALA A 106 15.22 -1.48 4.85
N CYS A 107 15.06 -1.98 6.08
CA CYS A 107 14.58 -1.18 7.21
C CYS A 107 15.61 -0.13 7.66
N VAL A 108 16.91 -0.45 7.65
CA VAL A 108 17.98 0.51 7.98
C VAL A 108 18.08 1.59 6.91
N LEU A 109 18.05 1.23 5.62
CA LEU A 109 18.03 2.23 4.54
C LEU A 109 16.81 3.15 4.65
N TYR A 110 15.64 2.61 5.00
CA TYR A 110 14.43 3.42 5.19
C TYR A 110 14.56 4.38 6.36
N ASN A 111 15.14 3.92 7.48
CA ASN A 111 15.43 4.78 8.61
C ASN A 111 16.36 5.93 8.20
N MET A 112 17.46 5.64 7.50
CA MET A 112 18.38 6.66 6.98
C MET A 112 17.66 7.64 6.04
N HIS A 113 16.78 7.14 5.16
CA HIS A 113 16.01 7.94 4.22
C HIS A 113 15.07 8.93 4.93
N GLU A 114 14.27 8.46 5.90
CA GLU A 114 13.35 9.33 6.65
C GLU A 114 14.10 10.31 7.54
N ARG A 115 15.22 9.91 8.15
CA ARG A 115 16.07 10.83 8.95
C ARG A 115 16.58 11.99 8.10
N GLN A 116 17.03 11.73 6.87
CA GLN A 116 17.46 12.79 5.96
C GLN A 116 16.31 13.74 5.59
N ARG A 117 15.11 13.20 5.34
CA ARG A 117 13.91 14.01 5.08
C ARG A 117 13.56 14.90 6.25
N LEU A 118 13.59 14.36 7.48
CA LEU A 118 13.31 15.11 8.70
C LEU A 118 14.32 16.21 8.97
N ILE A 119 15.62 15.93 8.79
CA ILE A 119 16.68 16.94 8.93
C ILE A 119 16.42 18.07 7.94
N LYS A 120 16.25 17.75 6.64
CA LYS A 120 15.94 18.74 5.61
C LYS A 120 14.67 19.54 5.93
N ALA A 121 13.60 18.88 6.37
CA ALA A 121 12.36 19.54 6.76
C ALA A 121 12.54 20.44 7.99
N SER A 122 13.36 20.05 8.97
CA SER A 122 13.66 20.87 10.15
C SER A 122 14.34 22.18 9.75
N TYR A 123 15.32 22.12 8.84
CA TYR A 123 15.96 23.32 8.28
C TYR A 123 14.98 24.20 7.50
N LEU A 124 14.20 23.60 6.59
CA LEU A 124 13.29 24.35 5.71
C LEU A 124 12.09 24.97 6.44
N LYS A 125 11.64 24.35 7.54
CA LYS A 125 10.43 24.78 8.26
C LYS A 125 10.69 25.65 9.46
N THR A 126 11.96 25.89 9.83
CA THR A 126 12.33 26.67 11.01
C THR A 126 13.17 27.87 10.60
N ARG A 127 12.64 29.08 10.83
CA ARG A 127 13.33 30.35 10.57
C ARG A 127 14.38 30.64 11.65
N ASP A 128 15.31 31.55 11.40
CA ASP A 128 16.41 31.81 12.34
C ASP A 128 15.93 32.43 13.66
N ASP A 129 14.97 33.36 13.61
CA ASP A 129 14.30 33.94 14.78
C ASP A 129 13.60 32.86 15.63
N GLU A 130 12.96 31.88 14.98
CA GLU A 130 12.33 30.75 15.68
C GLU A 130 13.36 29.86 16.36
N ARG A 131 14.55 29.67 15.76
CA ARG A 131 15.61 28.80 16.32
C ARG A 131 16.17 29.38 17.61
N GLU A 132 16.40 30.69 17.64
CA GLU A 132 16.84 31.40 18.85
C GLU A 132 15.78 31.31 19.95
N MET A 133 14.52 31.58 19.61
CA MET A 133 13.39 31.47 20.53
C MET A 133 13.24 30.06 21.13
N PHE A 134 13.61 29.01 20.40
CA PHE A 134 13.53 27.63 20.91
C PHE A 134 14.59 27.29 21.95
N CYS A 135 15.69 28.01 21.94
CA CYS A 135 16.78 27.85 22.91
C CYS A 135 16.29 28.14 24.34
N ASP A 136 15.44 29.16 24.49
CA ASP A 136 15.01 29.68 25.79
C ASP A 136 13.80 28.96 26.39
N ILE A 137 13.29 27.92 25.72
CA ILE A 137 12.11 27.19 26.19
C ILE A 137 12.45 26.41 27.47
N SER A 138 11.69 26.64 28.54
CA SER A 138 11.85 25.87 29.76
C SER A 138 11.12 24.52 29.73
N SER A 139 11.55 23.60 30.61
CA SER A 139 10.87 22.32 30.82
C SER A 139 9.40 22.50 31.25
N ASP A 140 9.09 23.56 32.00
CA ASP A 140 7.72 23.88 32.46
C ASP A 140 6.87 24.48 31.34
N ASP A 141 7.45 25.33 30.48
CA ASP A 141 6.77 25.89 29.30
C ASP A 141 6.31 24.78 28.35
N ILE A 142 7.18 23.80 28.09
CA ILE A 142 6.79 22.62 27.30
C ILE A 142 5.72 21.80 28.02
N ALA A 143 5.84 21.56 29.33
CA ALA A 143 4.83 20.79 30.06
C ALA A 143 3.44 21.46 29.99
N GLY A 144 3.39 22.78 30.15
CA GLY A 144 2.15 23.57 30.00
C GLY A 144 1.62 23.57 28.56
N ALA A 145 2.50 23.73 27.56
CA ALA A 145 2.12 23.65 26.15
C ALA A 145 1.59 22.25 25.78
N MET A 146 2.19 21.20 26.34
CA MET A 146 1.77 19.80 26.16
C MET A 146 0.39 19.53 26.76
N ASP A 147 0.11 19.99 27.98
CA ASP A 147 -1.21 19.81 28.61
C ASP A 147 -2.30 20.47 27.76
N ARG A 148 -2.05 21.70 27.27
CA ARG A 148 -2.96 22.39 26.35
C ARG A 148 -3.11 21.66 25.02
N TYR A 149 -2.01 21.16 24.45
CA TYR A 149 -2.02 20.40 23.20
C TYR A 149 -2.84 19.10 23.32
N VAL A 150 -2.68 18.35 24.41
CA VAL A 150 -3.48 17.13 24.69
C VAL A 150 -4.97 17.48 24.84
N LYS A 151 -5.28 18.61 25.48
CA LYS A 151 -6.63 19.15 25.62
C LYS A 151 -7.17 19.80 24.34
N LYS A 152 -6.40 19.81 23.24
CA LYS A 152 -6.74 20.44 21.95
C LYS A 152 -7.03 21.95 22.07
N VAL A 153 -6.39 22.60 23.02
CA VAL A 153 -6.46 24.06 23.21
C VAL A 153 -5.29 24.71 22.49
N SER A 154 -5.52 25.85 21.83
CA SER A 154 -4.46 26.60 21.16
C SER A 154 -3.40 27.03 22.18
N CYS A 155 -2.13 26.77 21.87
CA CYS A 155 -1.00 27.23 22.64
C CYS A 155 -0.22 28.27 21.83
N ASN A 156 -0.25 29.53 22.27
CA ASN A 156 0.52 30.62 21.68
C ASN A 156 1.85 30.76 22.44
N GLY A 157 2.89 31.24 21.75
CA GLY A 157 4.24 31.40 22.32
C GLY A 157 5.27 30.33 21.90
N PRO A 158 6.52 30.46 22.37
CA PRO A 158 7.67 29.64 21.96
C PRO A 158 7.44 28.13 21.97
N ALA A 159 6.99 27.60 23.11
CA ALA A 159 6.74 26.17 23.29
C ALA A 159 5.59 25.64 22.39
N GLY A 160 4.53 26.44 22.21
CA GLY A 160 3.45 26.11 21.30
C GLY A 160 3.89 26.09 19.83
N THR A 161 4.71 27.07 19.43
CA THR A 161 5.32 27.11 18.09
C THR A 161 6.26 25.92 17.89
N PHE A 162 7.10 25.59 18.86
CA PHE A 162 7.98 24.42 18.82
C PHE A 162 7.21 23.11 18.59
N LEU A 163 6.13 22.87 19.33
CA LEU A 163 5.28 21.67 19.15
C LEU A 163 4.64 21.63 17.75
N ARG A 164 4.13 22.77 17.25
CA ARG A 164 3.59 22.85 15.87
C ARG A 164 4.66 22.57 14.82
N LYS A 165 5.88 23.07 15.00
CA LYS A 165 6.99 22.81 14.08
C LYS A 165 7.42 21.36 14.11
N ILE A 166 7.48 20.71 15.29
CA ILE A 166 7.70 19.26 15.39
C ILE A 166 6.66 18.51 14.55
N GLN A 167 5.37 18.82 14.74
CA GLN A 167 4.30 18.18 13.98
C GLN A 167 4.41 18.43 12.47
N ALA A 168 4.77 19.65 12.06
CA ALA A 168 4.96 19.99 10.66
C ALA A 168 6.17 19.26 10.05
N VAL A 169 7.27 19.14 10.79
CA VAL A 169 8.49 18.44 10.36
C VAL A 169 8.23 16.94 10.25
N THR A 170 7.65 16.32 11.26
CA THR A 170 7.33 14.88 11.26
C THR A 170 6.26 14.53 10.23
N GLY A 171 5.35 15.47 9.94
CA GLY A 171 4.39 15.39 8.84
C GLY A 171 5.00 15.33 7.43
N SER A 172 6.32 15.54 7.28
CA SER A 172 7.02 15.38 6.00
C SER A 172 7.42 13.93 5.68
N MET A 173 7.28 13.00 6.64
CA MET A 173 7.57 11.58 6.42
C MET A 173 6.53 10.93 5.52
N SER A 174 6.95 9.89 4.81
CA SER A 174 6.16 9.27 3.75
C SER A 174 4.97 8.42 4.22
N HIS A 175 4.98 7.97 5.48
CA HIS A 175 3.94 7.10 6.07
C HIS A 175 3.47 7.62 7.44
N CYS A 176 3.05 8.89 7.52
CA CYS A 176 2.61 9.52 8.76
C CYS A 176 1.19 10.10 8.68
N ALA A 177 0.63 10.50 9.83
CA ALA A 177 -0.65 11.19 9.90
C ALA A 177 -0.72 12.48 9.08
N GLY A 178 0.40 13.23 9.02
CA GLY A 178 0.50 14.44 8.19
C GLY A 178 0.36 14.16 6.70
N ALA A 179 1.04 13.12 6.20
CA ALA A 179 0.93 12.67 4.82
C ALA A 179 -0.50 12.22 4.48
N ALA A 180 -1.16 11.48 5.38
CA ALA A 180 -2.56 11.08 5.20
C ALA A 180 -3.52 12.27 5.15
N LYS A 181 -3.30 13.31 5.98
CA LYS A 181 -4.09 14.54 5.95
C LYS A 181 -3.93 15.29 4.62
N ILE A 182 -2.70 15.44 4.14
CA ILE A 182 -2.41 16.07 2.84
C ILE A 182 -3.06 15.27 1.70
N ALA A 183 -2.92 13.94 1.73
CA ALA A 183 -3.54 13.06 0.73
C ALA A 183 -5.07 13.19 0.73
N ARG A 184 -5.70 13.27 1.91
CA ARG A 184 -7.15 13.51 2.01
C ARG A 184 -7.56 14.84 1.39
N GLN A 185 -6.82 15.91 1.67
CA GLN A 185 -7.07 17.23 1.08
C GLN A 185 -6.96 17.17 -0.45
N ARG A 186 -5.95 16.47 -0.98
CA ARG A 186 -5.79 16.24 -2.42
C ARG A 186 -6.95 15.45 -3.02
N MET A 187 -7.39 14.38 -2.38
CA MET A 187 -8.57 13.62 -2.84
C MET A 187 -9.83 14.48 -2.85
N PHE A 188 -10.03 15.35 -1.84
CA PHE A 188 -11.15 16.30 -1.86
C PHE A 188 -11.01 17.38 -2.93
N ALA A 189 -9.79 17.83 -3.22
CA ALA A 189 -9.54 18.73 -4.34
C ALA A 189 -9.89 18.07 -5.67
N MET A 190 -9.51 16.80 -5.87
CA MET A 190 -9.93 16.01 -7.03
C MET A 190 -11.45 15.86 -7.09
N THR A 191 -12.10 15.61 -5.94
CA THR A 191 -13.56 15.55 -5.87
C THR A 191 -14.21 16.86 -6.29
N ALA A 192 -13.63 18.00 -5.89
CA ALA A 192 -14.12 19.32 -6.30
C ALA A 192 -13.93 19.56 -7.81
N SER A 193 -12.83 19.09 -8.40
CA SER A 193 -12.53 19.28 -9.83
C SER A 193 -13.27 18.32 -10.76
N PHE A 194 -13.45 17.05 -10.35
CA PHE A 194 -13.93 15.96 -11.22
C PHE A 194 -15.26 15.35 -10.76
N GLY A 195 -15.84 15.84 -9.66
CA GLY A 195 -17.01 15.23 -9.03
C GLY A 195 -16.65 14.03 -8.15
N LEU A 196 -17.63 13.21 -7.78
CA LEU A 196 -17.36 12.08 -6.90
C LEU A 196 -16.62 10.95 -7.65
N PRO A 197 -15.65 10.25 -7.01
CA PRO A 197 -15.12 9.04 -7.59
C PRO A 197 -16.24 8.02 -7.83
N CYS A 198 -16.11 7.22 -8.88
CA CYS A 198 -17.17 6.36 -9.38
C CYS A 198 -16.94 4.89 -8.98
N VAL A 199 -15.66 4.50 -8.94
CA VAL A 199 -15.24 3.13 -8.67
C VAL A 199 -14.18 3.11 -7.58
N LEU A 200 -14.39 2.27 -6.56
CA LEU A 200 -13.32 1.77 -5.72
C LEU A 200 -12.85 0.44 -6.28
N PHE A 201 -11.59 0.38 -6.71
CA PHE A 201 -10.94 -0.84 -7.15
C PHE A 201 -9.81 -1.19 -6.19
N THR A 202 -9.69 -2.45 -5.79
CA THR A 202 -8.61 -2.89 -4.91
C THR A 202 -7.90 -4.09 -5.51
N ILE A 203 -6.58 -4.16 -5.38
CA ILE A 203 -5.77 -5.27 -5.86
C ILE A 203 -4.75 -5.69 -4.78
N THR A 204 -4.67 -6.99 -4.50
CA THR A 204 -3.67 -7.58 -3.60
C THR A 204 -2.83 -8.58 -4.36
N PRO A 205 -1.71 -8.16 -4.99
CA PRO A 205 -0.79 -9.09 -5.64
C PRO A 205 -0.32 -10.17 -4.64
N GLU A 206 -0.27 -11.43 -5.09
CA GLU A 206 0.18 -12.54 -4.25
C GLU A 206 1.71 -12.57 -4.21
N ASP A 207 2.28 -12.49 -3.00
CA ASP A 207 3.72 -12.55 -2.78
C ASP A 207 4.18 -13.85 -2.10
N ALA A 208 3.26 -14.64 -1.50
CA ALA A 208 3.58 -15.87 -0.77
C ALA A 208 4.08 -17.01 -1.66
N VAL A 209 3.42 -17.18 -2.80
CA VAL A 209 3.78 -18.20 -3.80
C VAL A 209 3.83 -17.51 -5.15
N ASN A 210 5.01 -16.98 -5.48
CA ASN A 210 5.19 -16.10 -6.64
C ASN A 210 6.47 -16.46 -7.41
N PHE A 211 6.29 -16.87 -8.66
CA PHE A 211 7.39 -17.29 -9.53
C PHE A 211 8.40 -16.15 -9.78
N ARG A 212 7.93 -14.92 -10.03
CA ARG A 212 8.81 -13.78 -10.34
C ARG A 212 9.74 -13.44 -9.18
N ILE A 213 9.22 -13.46 -7.95
CA ILE A 213 10.04 -13.21 -6.74
C ILE A 213 11.11 -14.30 -6.57
N ARG A 214 10.78 -15.57 -6.84
CA ARG A 214 11.77 -16.66 -6.79
C ARG A 214 12.88 -16.48 -7.81
N VAL A 215 12.53 -16.13 -9.05
CA VAL A 215 13.50 -15.87 -10.12
C VAL A 215 14.39 -14.68 -9.76
N MET A 216 13.81 -13.58 -9.25
CA MET A 216 14.59 -12.42 -8.81
C MET A 216 15.54 -12.75 -7.65
N ALA A 217 15.13 -13.63 -6.73
CA ALA A 217 15.92 -13.96 -5.53
C ALA A 217 17.03 -14.99 -5.78
N LYS A 218 16.77 -16.00 -6.63
CA LYS A 218 17.69 -17.12 -6.86
C LYS A 218 18.39 -17.11 -8.21
N GLY A 219 17.94 -16.27 -9.13
CA GLY A 219 18.33 -16.36 -10.54
C GLY A 219 17.71 -17.58 -11.24
N GLU A 220 18.30 -17.94 -12.38
CA GLU A 220 18.02 -19.15 -13.17
C GLU A 220 16.54 -19.55 -13.26
N ALA A 221 15.79 -18.90 -14.15
CA ALA A 221 14.35 -19.13 -14.31
C ALA A 221 13.97 -20.62 -14.48
N GLY A 222 14.81 -21.40 -15.16
CA GLY A 222 14.58 -22.83 -15.39
C GLY A 222 14.52 -23.67 -14.12
N SER A 223 15.33 -23.37 -13.10
CA SER A 223 15.34 -24.11 -11.83
C SER A 223 14.21 -23.69 -10.87
N GLN A 224 13.51 -22.59 -11.19
CA GLN A 224 12.42 -22.05 -10.38
C GLN A 224 11.02 -22.40 -10.91
N ILE A 225 10.94 -23.13 -12.02
CA ILE A 225 9.68 -23.57 -12.63
C ILE A 225 8.85 -24.33 -11.58
N PRO A 226 7.56 -23.99 -11.41
CA PRO A 226 6.69 -24.70 -10.48
C PRO A 226 6.58 -26.19 -10.86
N PRO A 227 6.56 -27.10 -9.88
CA PRO A 227 6.38 -28.52 -10.14
C PRO A 227 5.08 -28.80 -10.91
N SER A 228 5.07 -29.86 -11.71
CA SER A 228 3.86 -30.27 -12.42
C SER A 228 2.75 -30.63 -11.44
N VAL A 229 1.49 -30.40 -11.84
CA VAL A 229 0.30 -30.78 -11.06
C VAL A 229 0.28 -32.29 -10.77
N GLY A 230 0.92 -33.11 -11.60
CA GLY A 230 1.05 -34.56 -11.40
C GLY A 230 2.18 -35.00 -10.45
N SER A 231 3.02 -34.08 -9.97
CA SER A 231 4.09 -34.38 -9.02
C SER A 231 3.55 -34.77 -7.64
N GLU A 232 4.40 -35.41 -6.84
CA GLU A 232 4.07 -35.78 -5.47
C GLU A 232 3.74 -34.55 -4.60
N GLU A 233 2.81 -34.72 -3.66
CA GLU A 233 2.34 -33.65 -2.79
C GLU A 233 3.48 -33.03 -1.95
N GLY A 234 4.46 -33.84 -1.53
CA GLY A 234 5.65 -33.37 -0.81
C GLY A 234 6.43 -32.32 -1.61
N ILE A 235 6.57 -32.53 -2.92
CA ILE A 235 7.28 -31.60 -3.82
C ILE A 235 6.51 -30.27 -3.92
N HIS A 236 5.18 -30.31 -4.02
CA HIS A 236 4.37 -29.09 -4.02
C HIS A 236 4.49 -28.33 -2.70
N ARG A 237 4.51 -29.05 -1.57
CA ARG A 237 4.68 -28.45 -0.24
C ARG A 237 6.04 -27.79 -0.09
N ASP A 238 7.11 -28.48 -0.50
CA ASP A 238 8.48 -27.94 -0.44
C ASP A 238 8.62 -26.68 -1.29
N TYR A 239 8.06 -26.68 -2.50
CA TYR A 239 8.05 -25.51 -3.37
C TYR A 239 7.36 -24.30 -2.70
N VAL A 240 6.19 -24.51 -2.09
CA VAL A 240 5.45 -23.44 -1.40
C VAL A 240 6.21 -22.96 -0.16
N MET A 241 6.73 -23.86 0.67
CA MET A 241 7.49 -23.49 1.87
C MET A 241 8.75 -22.70 1.52
N GLU A 242 9.43 -23.09 0.46
CA GLU A 242 10.58 -22.36 -0.04
C GLU A 242 10.20 -20.98 -0.59
N SER A 243 9.06 -20.86 -1.28
CA SER A 243 8.54 -19.57 -1.77
C SER A 243 8.24 -18.63 -0.61
N GLU A 244 7.58 -19.14 0.44
CA GLU A 244 7.29 -18.39 1.65
C GLU A 244 8.59 -17.95 2.37
N LYS A 245 9.62 -18.79 2.39
CA LYS A 245 10.94 -18.44 2.93
C LYS A 245 11.59 -17.31 2.12
N ILE A 246 11.65 -17.44 0.80
CA ILE A 246 12.26 -16.45 -0.10
C ILE A 246 11.64 -15.07 0.10
N ARG A 247 10.30 -14.96 0.17
CA ARG A 247 9.65 -13.64 0.37
C ARG A 247 9.93 -13.01 1.73
N ILE A 248 10.11 -13.83 2.77
CA ILE A 248 10.41 -13.35 4.13
C ILE A 248 11.84 -12.83 4.18
N GLU A 249 12.75 -13.51 3.51
CA GLU A 249 14.16 -13.14 3.40
C GLU A 249 14.37 -11.93 2.48
N ASN A 250 13.55 -11.76 1.44
CA ASN A 250 13.74 -10.72 0.41
C ASN A 250 12.50 -9.80 0.23
N PRO A 251 12.04 -9.10 1.28
CA PRO A 251 10.88 -8.21 1.20
C PRO A 251 11.04 -7.05 0.21
N GLY A 252 12.27 -6.62 -0.09
CA GLY A 252 12.52 -5.60 -1.11
C GLY A 252 12.11 -6.05 -2.52
N LEU A 253 12.33 -7.34 -2.84
CA LEU A 253 11.89 -7.94 -4.10
C LEU A 253 10.37 -8.06 -4.18
N CYS A 254 9.70 -8.34 -3.06
CA CYS A 254 8.23 -8.32 -2.98
C CYS A 254 7.67 -6.94 -3.31
N ALA A 255 8.34 -5.88 -2.83
CA ALA A 255 7.96 -4.50 -3.14
C ALA A 255 8.18 -4.14 -4.61
N ILE A 256 9.28 -4.60 -5.22
CA ILE A 256 9.54 -4.45 -6.66
C ILE A 256 8.47 -5.17 -7.49
N ASP A 257 8.13 -6.42 -7.14
CA ASP A 257 7.08 -7.17 -7.83
C ASP A 257 5.74 -6.45 -7.77
N PHE A 258 5.38 -5.94 -6.59
CA PHE A 258 4.20 -5.12 -6.40
C PHE A 258 4.22 -3.86 -7.27
N GLU A 259 5.33 -3.12 -7.30
CA GLU A 259 5.48 -1.93 -8.16
C GLU A 259 5.29 -2.24 -9.64
N ASN A 260 5.84 -3.36 -10.12
CA ASN A 260 5.66 -3.81 -11.49
C ASN A 260 4.19 -4.09 -11.80
N VAL A 261 3.50 -4.81 -10.91
CA VAL A 261 2.06 -5.09 -11.06
C VAL A 261 1.25 -3.79 -11.06
N ILE A 262 1.53 -2.84 -10.17
CA ILE A 262 0.83 -1.55 -10.13
C ILE A 262 1.10 -0.72 -11.39
N GLY A 263 2.33 -0.75 -11.93
CA GLY A 263 2.66 -0.11 -13.21
C GLY A 263 1.77 -0.64 -14.34
N ILE A 264 1.63 -1.96 -14.45
CA ILE A 264 0.76 -2.62 -15.44
C ILE A 264 -0.71 -2.26 -15.17
N VAL A 265 -1.16 -2.23 -13.92
CA VAL A 265 -2.54 -1.80 -13.58
C VAL A 265 -2.81 -0.40 -14.11
N VAL A 266 -1.93 0.57 -13.86
CA VAL A 266 -2.14 1.95 -14.31
C VAL A 266 -2.11 2.05 -15.84
N GLU A 267 -1.12 1.44 -16.50
CA GLU A 267 -0.97 1.58 -17.95
C GLU A 267 -2.00 0.78 -18.74
N GLU A 268 -2.33 -0.43 -18.28
CA GLU A 268 -3.06 -1.42 -19.06
C GLU A 268 -4.49 -1.65 -18.57
N ILE A 269 -4.72 -1.71 -17.26
CA ILE A 269 -6.06 -1.92 -16.71
C ILE A 269 -6.85 -0.62 -16.64
N LEU A 270 -6.22 0.46 -16.17
CA LEU A 270 -6.84 1.78 -16.14
C LEU A 270 -6.77 2.48 -17.50
N GLY A 271 -5.82 2.09 -18.35
CA GLY A 271 -5.60 2.76 -19.64
C GLY A 271 -5.01 4.16 -19.48
N TRP A 272 -4.09 4.37 -18.55
CA TRP A 272 -3.47 5.68 -18.32
C TRP A 272 -2.00 5.70 -18.77
N ASP A 273 -1.66 6.54 -19.73
CA ASP A 273 -0.29 6.75 -20.17
C ASP A 273 0.49 7.51 -19.08
N ARG A 274 1.41 6.82 -18.41
CA ARG A 274 2.24 7.40 -17.35
C ARG A 274 3.30 8.37 -17.86
N LYS A 275 3.69 8.25 -19.14
CA LYS A 275 4.72 9.10 -19.74
C LYS A 275 4.13 10.46 -20.13
N ASN A 276 2.96 10.44 -20.77
CA ASN A 276 2.26 11.65 -21.20
C ASN A 276 1.28 12.18 -20.14
N ASN A 277 1.06 11.40 -19.07
CA ASN A 277 0.13 11.66 -17.99
C ASN A 277 -1.31 11.95 -18.48
N CYS A 278 -1.85 11.06 -19.30
CA CYS A 278 -3.18 11.21 -19.90
C CYS A 278 -3.89 9.86 -20.08
N ASN A 279 -5.20 9.91 -20.30
CA ASN A 279 -6.02 8.73 -20.62
C ASN A 279 -5.76 8.23 -22.04
N LYS A 280 -5.63 6.92 -22.21
CA LYS A 280 -5.64 6.21 -23.50
C LYS A 280 -7.09 5.97 -23.91
N GLU A 281 -7.62 6.79 -24.82
CA GLU A 281 -9.03 6.75 -25.24
C GLU A 281 -9.47 5.35 -25.70
N GLY A 282 -10.61 4.89 -25.17
CA GLY A 282 -11.22 3.60 -25.51
C GLY A 282 -10.47 2.37 -25.03
N TYR A 283 -9.40 2.52 -24.25
CA TYR A 283 -8.49 1.43 -23.89
C TYR A 283 -8.82 0.78 -22.54
N GLY A 284 -9.09 1.59 -21.51
CA GLY A 284 -9.19 1.13 -20.12
C GLY A 284 -10.34 0.15 -19.84
N LEU A 285 -10.12 -0.80 -18.93
CA LEU A 285 -11.12 -1.80 -18.51
C LEU A 285 -12.37 -1.14 -17.92
N PHE A 286 -12.16 -0.11 -17.10
CA PHE A 286 -13.21 0.67 -16.43
C PHE A 286 -13.80 1.79 -17.30
N GLY A 287 -13.37 1.89 -18.57
CA GLY A 287 -13.68 3.04 -19.43
C GLY A 287 -12.64 4.15 -19.30
N ASP A 288 -12.87 5.23 -20.05
CA ASP A 288 -12.00 6.40 -20.04
C ASP A 288 -12.07 7.10 -18.68
N LEU A 289 -10.90 7.50 -18.18
CA LEU A 289 -10.77 8.14 -16.88
C LEU A 289 -10.51 9.63 -17.03
N ASP A 290 -11.23 10.44 -16.27
CA ASP A 290 -10.87 11.84 -16.05
C ASP A 290 -9.72 11.93 -15.03
N ALA A 291 -9.72 11.04 -14.03
CA ALA A 291 -8.68 10.98 -13.02
C ALA A 291 -8.64 9.64 -12.28
N TRP A 292 -7.51 9.37 -11.63
CA TRP A 292 -7.36 8.31 -10.63
C TRP A 292 -6.49 8.74 -9.46
N SER A 293 -6.68 8.09 -8.32
CA SER A 293 -5.74 8.11 -7.19
C SER A 293 -5.61 6.71 -6.62
N PHE A 294 -4.46 6.38 -6.04
CA PHE A 294 -4.33 5.14 -5.28
C PHE A 294 -3.50 5.30 -4.02
N VAL A 295 -3.75 4.40 -3.08
CA VAL A 295 -3.05 4.32 -1.81
C VAL A 295 -2.51 2.92 -1.62
N VAL A 296 -1.23 2.82 -1.27
CA VAL A 296 -0.58 1.58 -0.89
C VAL A 296 -0.71 1.36 0.62
N GLU A 297 -1.18 0.18 1.00
CA GLU A 297 -1.32 -0.26 2.38
C GLU A 297 -0.64 -1.60 2.60
N GLU A 298 -0.43 -1.93 3.88
CA GLU A 298 0.02 -3.25 4.30
C GLU A 298 -1.17 -4.07 4.77
N GLN A 299 -1.35 -5.25 4.19
CA GLN A 299 -2.42 -6.18 4.56
C GLN A 299 -1.85 -7.42 5.25
N GLY A 300 -2.46 -7.82 6.37
CA GLY A 300 -2.24 -9.12 7.01
C GLY A 300 -0.77 -9.46 7.26
N ARG A 301 -0.22 -10.41 6.48
CA ARG A 301 1.14 -10.96 6.56
C ARG A 301 2.22 -10.00 6.01
N LYS A 302 2.01 -8.68 6.12
CA LYS A 302 2.87 -7.61 5.60
C LYS A 302 2.96 -7.57 4.06
N THR A 303 1.96 -8.09 3.36
CA THR A 303 1.86 -8.02 1.88
C THR A 303 1.33 -6.64 1.48
N LEU A 304 1.87 -6.07 0.40
CA LEU A 304 1.41 -4.78 -0.12
C LEU A 304 0.07 -4.92 -0.86
N HIS A 305 -0.79 -3.93 -0.67
CA HIS A 305 -2.13 -3.85 -1.23
C HIS A 305 -2.39 -2.44 -1.75
N ALA A 306 -3.16 -2.29 -2.84
CA ALA A 306 -3.54 -0.98 -3.36
C ALA A 306 -5.05 -0.78 -3.37
N HIS A 307 -5.46 0.41 -2.92
CA HIS A 307 -6.82 0.93 -3.06
C HIS A 307 -6.84 2.07 -4.08
N PHE A 308 -7.56 1.90 -5.17
CA PHE A 308 -7.75 2.88 -6.25
C PHE A 308 -9.12 3.54 -6.14
N LEU A 309 -9.15 4.86 -6.28
CA LEU A 309 -10.36 5.64 -6.59
C LEU A 309 -10.26 6.09 -8.05
N LEU A 310 -11.31 5.83 -8.82
CA LEU A 310 -11.37 6.14 -10.26
C LEU A 310 -12.51 7.12 -10.54
N TRP A 311 -12.22 8.16 -11.31
CA TRP A 311 -13.19 9.09 -11.88
C TRP A 311 -13.39 8.73 -13.34
N VAL A 312 -14.51 8.07 -13.63
CA VAL A 312 -14.84 7.56 -14.96
C VAL A 312 -15.60 8.63 -15.72
N LYS A 313 -15.14 8.94 -16.94
CA LYS A 313 -15.71 9.98 -17.78
C LYS A 313 -17.18 9.71 -18.08
N GLY A 314 -18.03 10.72 -17.92
CA GLY A 314 -19.49 10.63 -18.13
C GLY A 314 -20.26 9.88 -17.04
N TYR A 315 -19.62 9.38 -15.98
CA TYR A 315 -20.32 8.65 -14.93
C TYR A 315 -21.21 9.56 -14.06
N ASN A 316 -20.83 10.82 -13.86
CA ASN A 316 -21.67 11.79 -13.14
C ASN A 316 -23.04 11.96 -13.82
N GLU A 317 -23.07 12.01 -15.16
CA GLU A 317 -24.32 12.08 -15.95
C GLU A 317 -25.21 10.84 -15.70
N LEU A 318 -24.61 9.65 -15.56
CA LEU A 318 -25.36 8.44 -15.23
C LEU A 318 -26.03 8.55 -13.85
N ILE A 319 -25.34 9.09 -12.85
CA ILE A 319 -25.89 9.25 -11.49
C ILE A 319 -26.95 10.35 -11.42
N GLU A 320 -26.77 11.45 -12.15
CA GLU A 320 -27.78 12.49 -12.27
C GLU A 320 -29.05 11.94 -12.93
N GLY A 321 -28.91 11.17 -14.01
CA GLY A 321 -30.03 10.51 -14.68
C GLY A 321 -30.75 9.44 -13.84
N LEU A 322 -30.07 8.81 -12.88
CA LEU A 322 -30.74 7.93 -11.90
C LEU A 322 -31.63 8.71 -10.90
N SER A 323 -31.37 10.01 -10.74
CA SER A 323 -32.07 10.87 -9.78
C SER A 323 -33.31 11.53 -10.37
N THR A 324 -33.48 11.54 -11.69
CA THR A 324 -34.65 12.08 -12.39
C THR A 324 -35.71 11.01 -12.61
N PRO A 325 -37.00 11.25 -12.30
CA PRO A 325 -38.07 10.30 -12.59
C PRO A 325 -38.19 9.98 -14.09
N GLU A 326 -38.03 10.99 -14.93
CA GLU A 326 -38.03 10.86 -16.39
C GLU A 326 -36.70 10.24 -16.84
N GLY A 327 -36.76 9.06 -17.48
CA GLY A 327 -35.58 8.37 -18.01
C GLY A 327 -34.83 7.46 -17.02
N GLN A 328 -35.28 7.36 -15.76
CA GLN A 328 -34.64 6.51 -14.74
C GLN A 328 -34.42 5.07 -15.22
N GLU A 329 -35.40 4.49 -15.92
CA GLU A 329 -35.30 3.12 -16.46
C GLU A 329 -34.14 2.96 -17.46
N GLU A 330 -33.91 3.97 -18.31
CA GLU A 330 -32.80 3.96 -19.26
C GLU A 330 -31.45 4.04 -18.55
N TYR A 331 -31.33 4.92 -17.55
CA TYR A 331 -30.10 5.07 -16.76
C TYR A 331 -29.83 3.84 -15.90
N VAL A 332 -30.86 3.19 -15.34
CA VAL A 332 -30.73 1.89 -14.65
C VAL A 332 -30.12 0.86 -15.61
N LYS A 333 -30.61 0.75 -16.85
CA LYS A 333 -30.04 -0.18 -17.85
C LYS A 333 -28.59 0.15 -18.18
N LYS A 334 -28.25 1.43 -18.35
CA LYS A 334 -26.86 1.88 -18.63
C LYS A 334 -25.92 1.53 -17.47
N VAL A 335 -26.31 1.82 -16.23
CA VAL A 335 -25.49 1.53 -15.04
C VAL A 335 -25.37 0.03 -14.82
N SER A 336 -26.45 -0.75 -14.94
CA SER A 336 -26.39 -2.21 -14.84
C SER A 336 -25.45 -2.82 -15.89
N LYS A 337 -25.50 -2.35 -17.15
CA LYS A 337 -24.60 -2.80 -18.22
C LYS A 337 -23.14 -2.47 -17.91
N TYR A 338 -22.87 -1.28 -17.37
CA TYR A 338 -21.54 -0.89 -16.96
C TYR A 338 -21.01 -1.79 -15.81
N VAL A 339 -21.85 -2.03 -14.80
CA VAL A 339 -21.51 -2.90 -13.67
C VAL A 339 -21.20 -4.32 -14.13
N ASP A 340 -22.03 -4.90 -15.00
CA ASP A 340 -21.81 -6.24 -15.54
C ASP A 340 -20.52 -6.36 -16.39
N ARG A 341 -20.01 -5.23 -16.92
CA ARG A 341 -18.72 -5.18 -17.63
C ARG A 341 -17.53 -5.22 -16.68
N VAL A 342 -17.60 -4.49 -15.56
CA VAL A 342 -16.43 -4.26 -14.67
C VAL A 342 -16.42 -5.11 -13.40
N MET A 343 -17.58 -5.65 -13.01
CA MET A 343 -17.78 -6.46 -11.81
C MET A 343 -18.23 -7.88 -12.18
N SER A 344 -17.73 -8.85 -11.43
CA SER A 344 -18.16 -10.25 -11.50
C SER A 344 -18.32 -10.82 -10.11
N THR A 345 -19.34 -11.66 -9.95
CA THR A 345 -19.53 -12.51 -8.77
C THR A 345 -19.50 -13.99 -9.14
N ARG A 346 -19.08 -14.30 -10.38
CA ARG A 346 -19.26 -15.60 -11.00
C ARG A 346 -18.16 -16.56 -10.59
N LEU A 347 -18.51 -17.66 -9.93
CA LEU A 347 -17.60 -18.79 -9.74
C LEU A 347 -18.09 -20.00 -10.53
N HIS A 348 -19.27 -20.53 -10.20
CA HIS A 348 -19.80 -21.66 -10.96
C HIS A 348 -20.33 -21.23 -12.32
N GLY A 349 -20.98 -20.07 -12.40
CA GLY A 349 -21.69 -19.61 -13.59
C GLY A 349 -23.17 -19.38 -13.32
N PHE A 350 -23.80 -18.63 -14.23
CA PHE A 350 -25.25 -18.42 -14.19
C PHE A 350 -26.03 -19.50 -14.95
N ASN A 351 -25.35 -20.33 -15.75
CA ASN A 351 -25.95 -21.45 -16.46
C ASN A 351 -26.09 -22.64 -15.49
N PRO A 352 -27.28 -23.24 -15.31
CA PRO A 352 -27.48 -24.42 -14.47
C PRO A 352 -26.48 -25.56 -14.73
N ARG A 353 -26.13 -25.82 -16.00
CA ARG A 353 -25.18 -26.87 -16.40
C ARG A 353 -23.74 -26.62 -15.97
N SER A 354 -23.40 -25.37 -15.61
CA SER A 354 -22.06 -24.99 -15.14
C SER A 354 -21.81 -25.37 -13.68
N VAL A 355 -22.89 -25.65 -12.92
CA VAL A 355 -22.81 -26.15 -11.56
C VAL A 355 -22.49 -27.65 -11.60
N PRO A 356 -21.43 -28.12 -10.91
CA PRO A 356 -21.10 -29.52 -10.89
C PRO A 356 -22.22 -30.31 -10.21
N ASN A 357 -22.56 -31.46 -10.77
CA ASN A 357 -23.49 -32.37 -10.14
C ASN A 357 -22.86 -32.93 -8.86
N ALA A 358 -23.59 -32.79 -7.77
CA ALA A 358 -23.23 -33.27 -6.46
C ALA A 358 -24.00 -34.50 -6.00
N CYS A 359 -24.94 -35.01 -6.78
CA CYS A 359 -25.70 -36.21 -6.42
C CYS A 359 -24.87 -37.50 -6.58
N ASN A 360 -25.38 -38.59 -6.00
CA ASN A 360 -24.90 -39.94 -6.29
C ASN A 360 -25.15 -40.30 -7.76
N ASN A 361 -24.37 -41.23 -8.30
CA ASN A 361 -24.41 -41.59 -9.73
C ASN A 361 -25.81 -42.04 -10.21
N ASP A 362 -26.56 -42.72 -9.34
CA ASP A 362 -27.88 -43.29 -9.68
C ASP A 362 -29.04 -42.31 -9.44
N CYS A 363 -28.75 -41.04 -9.13
CA CYS A 363 -29.78 -40.05 -8.82
C CYS A 363 -30.42 -39.50 -10.11
N THR A 364 -31.76 -39.47 -10.17
CA THR A 364 -32.48 -38.93 -11.34
C THR A 364 -32.29 -37.43 -11.55
N SER A 365 -31.85 -36.68 -10.53
CA SER A 365 -31.44 -35.27 -10.67
C SER A 365 -30.08 -35.08 -11.35
N VAL A 366 -29.37 -36.16 -11.68
CA VAL A 366 -28.09 -36.12 -12.39
C VAL A 366 -28.25 -35.42 -13.74
N GLY A 367 -27.43 -34.39 -13.98
CA GLY A 367 -27.44 -33.63 -15.24
C GLY A 367 -28.42 -32.45 -15.29
N GLN A 368 -29.29 -32.29 -14.28
CA GLN A 368 -30.22 -31.14 -14.18
C GLN A 368 -29.56 -29.86 -13.64
N GLY A 369 -28.25 -29.89 -13.35
CA GLY A 369 -27.53 -28.73 -12.84
C GLY A 369 -28.09 -28.25 -11.49
N ILE A 370 -28.14 -26.92 -11.28
CA ILE A 370 -28.73 -26.34 -10.06
C ILE A 370 -30.24 -26.55 -9.94
N GLU A 371 -30.96 -26.82 -11.03
CA GLU A 371 -32.43 -26.94 -11.04
C GLU A 371 -32.91 -28.24 -10.40
N GLY A 372 -32.07 -29.28 -10.38
CA GLY A 372 -32.33 -30.53 -9.67
C GLY A 372 -32.23 -30.43 -8.13
N TYR A 373 -31.97 -29.23 -7.58
CA TYR A 373 -31.80 -28.99 -6.14
C TYR A 373 -32.79 -27.95 -5.61
N LEU A 374 -33.25 -28.19 -4.39
CA LEU A 374 -33.89 -27.18 -3.56
C LEU A 374 -32.82 -26.22 -3.02
N LYS A 375 -33.10 -24.92 -3.08
CA LYS A 375 -32.23 -23.83 -2.62
C LYS A 375 -32.63 -23.41 -1.21
N CYS A 376 -31.66 -23.09 -0.36
CA CYS A 376 -31.95 -22.54 0.96
C CYS A 376 -32.62 -21.15 0.84
N THR A 377 -33.35 -20.74 1.86
CA THR A 377 -34.09 -19.48 1.85
C THR A 377 -33.16 -18.27 2.02
N THR A 378 -33.66 -17.07 1.70
CA THR A 378 -32.94 -15.83 2.02
C THR A 378 -32.77 -15.65 3.53
N GLN A 379 -33.70 -16.15 4.34
CA GLN A 379 -33.57 -16.15 5.79
C GLN A 379 -32.44 -17.09 6.26
N ASP A 380 -32.28 -18.27 5.63
CA ASP A 380 -31.15 -19.16 5.89
C ASP A 380 -29.82 -18.45 5.58
N LEU A 381 -29.71 -17.78 4.42
CA LEU A 381 -28.52 -17.01 4.06
C LEU A 381 -28.20 -15.90 5.09
N ARG A 382 -29.23 -15.23 5.62
CA ARG A 382 -29.06 -14.23 6.68
C ARG A 382 -28.58 -14.87 7.98
N GLN A 383 -29.12 -16.03 8.35
CA GLN A 383 -28.67 -16.77 9.54
C GLN A 383 -27.20 -17.15 9.42
N LEU A 384 -26.74 -17.60 8.25
CA LEU A 384 -25.33 -17.95 8.00
C LEU A 384 -24.32 -16.82 8.30
N ARG A 385 -24.77 -15.55 8.31
CA ARG A 385 -23.93 -14.40 8.67
C ARG A 385 -23.58 -14.35 10.15
N THR A 386 -24.26 -15.11 11.00
CA THR A 386 -24.01 -15.14 12.44
C THR A 386 -22.95 -16.19 12.80
N LYS A 387 -22.34 -16.06 13.99
CA LYS A 387 -21.22 -16.92 14.42
C LYS A 387 -21.55 -18.41 14.39
N HIS A 388 -22.75 -18.78 14.81
CA HIS A 388 -23.23 -20.16 14.90
C HIS A 388 -24.44 -20.41 13.99
N GLY A 389 -24.62 -19.57 12.97
CA GLY A 389 -25.77 -19.66 12.09
C GLY A 389 -25.72 -20.89 11.20
N GLU A 390 -26.86 -21.57 11.09
CA GLU A 390 -27.04 -22.72 10.21
C GLU A 390 -28.24 -22.49 9.30
N THR A 391 -28.28 -23.23 8.20
CA THR A 391 -29.46 -23.26 7.32
C THR A 391 -30.49 -24.27 7.82
N SER A 392 -31.72 -24.13 7.34
CA SER A 392 -32.77 -25.15 7.43
C SER A 392 -32.36 -26.53 6.91
N PHE A 393 -31.35 -26.61 6.03
CA PHE A 393 -30.79 -27.87 5.54
C PHE A 393 -29.74 -28.47 6.51
N GLY A 394 -29.30 -27.72 7.51
CA GLY A 394 -28.26 -28.09 8.48
C GLY A 394 -26.89 -27.53 8.09
N GLY A 395 -26.13 -27.05 9.07
CA GLY A 395 -24.81 -26.46 8.86
C GLY A 395 -24.79 -25.35 7.80
N LYS A 396 -23.76 -25.33 6.94
CA LYS A 396 -23.54 -24.30 5.89
C LYS A 396 -24.05 -24.69 4.50
N LYS A 397 -25.02 -25.62 4.41
CA LYS A 397 -25.48 -26.18 3.14
C LYS A 397 -26.41 -25.19 2.41
N LEU A 398 -26.21 -25.00 1.12
CA LEU A 398 -26.97 -24.07 0.28
C LEU A 398 -27.99 -24.77 -0.60
N LEU A 399 -27.72 -26.01 -0.98
CA LEU A 399 -28.56 -26.82 -1.86
C LEU A 399 -28.88 -28.17 -1.22
N TRP A 400 -30.06 -28.70 -1.52
CA TRP A 400 -30.51 -30.02 -1.11
C TRP A 400 -31.17 -30.75 -2.29
N CYS A 401 -30.72 -31.98 -2.59
CA CYS A 401 -31.35 -32.83 -3.58
C CYS A 401 -32.46 -33.66 -2.91
N PRO A 402 -33.73 -33.53 -3.32
CA PRO A 402 -34.83 -34.29 -2.72
C PRO A 402 -34.77 -35.78 -3.07
N THR A 403 -34.13 -36.16 -4.18
CA THR A 403 -34.09 -37.55 -4.67
C THR A 403 -33.07 -38.42 -3.94
N CYS A 404 -31.82 -37.95 -3.78
CA CYS A 404 -30.76 -38.72 -3.11
C CYS A 404 -30.39 -38.16 -1.72
N ASN A 405 -31.15 -37.19 -1.23
CA ASN A 405 -30.98 -36.52 0.06
C ASN A 405 -29.61 -35.84 0.28
N VAL A 406 -28.81 -35.65 -0.77
CA VAL A 406 -27.51 -34.99 -0.68
C VAL A 406 -27.68 -33.50 -0.45
N LYS A 407 -26.92 -32.95 0.50
CA LYS A 407 -26.90 -31.53 0.85
C LYS A 407 -25.49 -30.96 0.65
N VAL A 408 -25.38 -29.83 -0.04
CA VAL A 408 -24.07 -29.26 -0.42
C VAL A 408 -23.92 -27.77 -0.11
N SER A 409 -22.74 -27.38 0.35
CA SER A 409 -22.29 -25.99 0.51
C SER A 409 -21.65 -25.46 -0.79
N SER A 410 -21.32 -24.18 -0.81
CA SER A 410 -20.54 -23.57 -1.91
C SER A 410 -19.14 -24.21 -2.04
N GLU A 411 -18.53 -24.56 -0.91
CA GLU A 411 -17.21 -25.21 -0.87
C GLU A 411 -17.27 -26.66 -1.36
N ASP A 412 -18.34 -27.40 -1.04
CA ASP A 412 -18.55 -28.77 -1.55
C ASP A 412 -18.67 -28.78 -3.08
N LEU A 413 -19.44 -27.84 -3.64
CA LEU A 413 -19.57 -27.69 -5.09
C LEU A 413 -18.23 -27.32 -5.72
N THR A 414 -17.49 -26.40 -5.10
CA THR A 414 -16.17 -25.99 -5.57
C THR A 414 -15.23 -27.19 -5.61
N PHE A 415 -15.17 -27.96 -4.52
CA PHE A 415 -14.38 -29.17 -4.42
C PHE A 415 -14.76 -30.21 -5.49
N LYS A 416 -16.05 -30.44 -5.73
CA LYS A 416 -16.51 -31.37 -6.79
C LYS A 416 -16.08 -30.94 -8.19
N ARG A 417 -16.06 -29.63 -8.47
CA ARG A 417 -15.55 -29.13 -9.76
C ARG A 417 -14.04 -29.30 -9.87
N LEU A 418 -13.29 -29.02 -8.79
CA LEU A 418 -11.84 -29.25 -8.76
C LEU A 418 -11.50 -30.73 -8.95
N LYS A 419 -12.28 -31.65 -8.38
CA LYS A 419 -12.13 -33.10 -8.60
C LYS A 419 -12.26 -33.48 -10.07
N ARG A 420 -13.10 -32.79 -10.85
CA ARG A 420 -13.17 -33.01 -12.31
C ARG A 420 -11.94 -32.50 -13.06
N TYR A 421 -11.28 -31.45 -12.56
CA TYR A 421 -10.10 -30.87 -13.20
C TYR A 421 -8.80 -31.60 -12.85
N PHE A 422 -8.66 -32.03 -11.59
CA PHE A 422 -7.45 -32.70 -11.11
C PHE A 422 -7.58 -34.23 -11.04
N GLY A 423 -8.79 -34.77 -11.21
CA GLY A 423 -9.04 -36.21 -11.27
C GLY A 423 -8.47 -36.95 -10.06
N ASN A 424 -7.64 -37.97 -10.34
CA ASN A 424 -7.05 -38.84 -9.33
C ASN A 424 -6.05 -38.13 -8.41
N ALA A 425 -5.50 -36.98 -8.81
CA ALA A 425 -4.58 -36.21 -7.97
C ALA A 425 -5.27 -35.70 -6.68
N LEU A 426 -6.60 -35.60 -6.67
CA LEU A 426 -7.41 -35.22 -5.50
C LEU A 426 -8.01 -36.40 -4.72
N LEU A 427 -7.64 -37.65 -5.01
CA LEU A 427 -8.17 -38.81 -4.29
C LEU A 427 -7.52 -38.95 -2.91
N GLY A 428 -8.29 -38.60 -1.88
CA GLY A 428 -8.05 -38.89 -0.46
C GLY A 428 -9.37 -38.72 0.31
N GLU A 429 -9.70 -39.64 1.21
CA GLU A 429 -11.04 -39.72 1.83
C GLU A 429 -11.37 -38.57 2.80
N ASN A 430 -10.43 -37.67 3.10
CA ASN A 430 -10.60 -36.55 4.04
C ASN A 430 -10.12 -35.18 3.51
N GLU A 431 -10.02 -35.01 2.18
CA GLU A 431 -9.57 -33.74 1.59
C GLU A 431 -10.66 -32.66 1.67
N THR A 432 -10.26 -31.47 2.11
CA THR A 432 -11.11 -30.28 2.21
C THR A 432 -10.57 -29.17 1.33
N LEU A 433 -11.45 -28.26 0.89
CA LEU A 433 -11.03 -27.10 0.10
C LEU A 433 -10.03 -26.24 0.87
N TRP A 434 -10.29 -26.04 2.18
CA TRP A 434 -9.47 -25.24 3.08
C TRP A 434 -8.93 -26.09 4.22
N SER A 435 -7.64 -26.02 4.48
CA SER A 435 -7.03 -26.68 5.64
C SER A 435 -7.45 -26.05 6.97
N THR A 436 -7.66 -26.91 7.98
CA THR A 436 -7.81 -26.56 9.40
C THR A 436 -6.45 -26.55 10.15
N SER A 437 -5.37 -27.01 9.51
CA SER A 437 -4.02 -27.05 10.07
C SER A 437 -3.19 -25.82 9.66
N ARG A 438 -1.94 -25.73 10.17
CA ARG A 438 -0.98 -24.69 9.74
C ARG A 438 -0.58 -24.82 8.25
N HIS A 439 -0.76 -25.99 7.64
CA HIS A 439 -0.33 -26.26 6.26
C HIS A 439 -1.46 -26.05 5.25
N LEU A 440 -1.12 -25.80 3.98
CA LEU A 440 -2.10 -25.71 2.90
C LEU A 440 -2.72 -27.09 2.61
N SER A 441 -4.00 -27.12 2.20
CA SER A 441 -4.68 -28.33 1.72
C SER A 441 -4.12 -28.75 0.37
N LYS A 442 -4.24 -30.04 0.02
CA LYS A 442 -3.81 -30.55 -1.28
C LYS A 442 -4.51 -29.81 -2.42
N CYS A 443 -5.81 -29.55 -2.28
CA CYS A 443 -6.58 -28.72 -3.20
C CYS A 443 -5.94 -27.36 -3.45
N ARG A 444 -5.51 -26.68 -2.38
CA ARG A 444 -4.92 -25.36 -2.51
C ARG A 444 -3.55 -25.42 -3.18
N LEU A 445 -2.72 -26.42 -2.86
CA LEU A 445 -1.43 -26.61 -3.53
C LEU A 445 -1.59 -26.78 -5.03
N LEU A 446 -2.50 -27.66 -5.48
CA LEU A 446 -2.75 -27.90 -6.91
C LEU A 446 -3.29 -26.65 -7.61
N MET A 447 -4.17 -25.89 -6.96
CA MET A 447 -4.65 -24.61 -7.49
C MET A 447 -3.53 -23.58 -7.65
N GLU A 448 -2.65 -23.43 -6.64
CA GLU A 448 -1.50 -22.53 -6.72
C GLU A 448 -0.56 -22.94 -7.87
N MET A 449 -0.27 -24.25 -8.02
CA MET A 449 0.58 -24.74 -9.11
C MET A 449 -0.03 -24.42 -10.48
N GLU A 450 -1.33 -24.67 -10.66
CA GLU A 450 -2.02 -24.36 -11.92
C GLU A 450 -1.94 -22.86 -12.26
N VAL A 451 -2.17 -21.98 -11.27
CA VAL A 451 -2.10 -20.53 -11.46
C VAL A 451 -0.68 -20.12 -11.85
N LEU A 452 0.35 -20.67 -11.19
CA LEU A 452 1.75 -20.37 -11.52
C LEU A 452 2.11 -20.83 -12.93
N HIS A 453 1.72 -22.05 -13.33
CA HIS A 453 1.96 -22.58 -14.67
C HIS A 453 1.33 -21.70 -15.76
N ALA A 454 0.10 -21.25 -15.54
CA ALA A 454 -0.59 -20.35 -16.45
C ALA A 454 0.07 -18.97 -16.59
N MET A 455 0.88 -18.56 -15.61
CA MET A 455 1.62 -17.29 -15.60
C MET A 455 3.06 -17.39 -16.09
N LEU A 456 3.54 -18.60 -16.41
CA LEU A 456 4.89 -18.75 -16.95
C LEU A 456 5.01 -18.03 -18.30
N PRO A 457 6.16 -17.41 -18.59
CA PRO A 457 6.43 -16.86 -19.91
C PRO A 457 6.30 -17.92 -21.00
N SER A 458 5.90 -17.49 -22.21
CA SER A 458 5.73 -18.37 -23.37
C SER A 458 7.02 -19.13 -23.72
N GLU A 459 8.20 -18.58 -23.43
CA GLU A 459 9.50 -19.23 -23.63
C GLU A 459 9.69 -20.45 -22.70
N CYS A 460 9.04 -20.45 -21.53
CA CYS A 460 8.98 -21.60 -20.62
C CYS A 460 7.84 -22.57 -20.97
N GLN A 461 6.91 -22.16 -21.84
CA GLN A 461 5.78 -22.94 -22.32
C GLN A 461 6.01 -23.28 -23.80
N ALA A 462 6.75 -24.37 -24.08
CA ALA A 462 7.09 -24.75 -25.46
C ALA A 462 5.89 -24.59 -26.44
N GLN A 463 6.05 -23.67 -27.40
CA GLN A 463 5.16 -23.36 -28.52
C GLN A 463 3.71 -22.95 -28.17
N VAL A 464 3.46 -21.65 -27.97
CA VAL A 464 2.13 -21.07 -28.26
C VAL A 464 2.29 -19.72 -28.96
N GLN A 465 1.77 -19.63 -30.18
CA GLN A 465 1.64 -18.40 -30.95
C GLN A 465 0.72 -17.42 -30.21
N LEU A 466 1.09 -16.14 -30.23
CA LEU A 466 0.42 -14.97 -29.63
C LEU A 466 -0.97 -14.67 -30.23
N GLU A 467 -1.86 -15.66 -30.31
CA GLU A 467 -3.28 -15.40 -30.55
C GLU A 467 -3.96 -15.21 -29.19
N ARG A 468 -4.21 -13.94 -28.84
CA ARG A 468 -5.09 -13.43 -27.76
C ARG A 468 -5.25 -14.40 -26.58
N PHE A 469 -4.51 -14.17 -25.50
CA PHE A 469 -4.63 -14.88 -24.22
C PHE A 469 -6.10 -14.89 -23.74
N ALA A 470 -6.86 -15.90 -24.15
CA ALA A 470 -8.22 -16.14 -23.69
C ALA A 470 -8.09 -17.18 -22.57
N PRO A 471 -8.07 -16.77 -21.30
CA PRO A 471 -7.84 -17.69 -20.20
C PRO A 471 -8.90 -18.78 -20.19
N SER A 472 -8.45 -20.04 -20.08
CA SER A 472 -9.33 -21.21 -20.12
C SER A 472 -10.39 -21.14 -19.02
N SER A 473 -11.58 -21.68 -19.27
CA SER A 473 -12.65 -21.79 -18.26
C SER A 473 -12.19 -22.47 -16.96
N ARG A 474 -11.16 -23.33 -17.05
CA ARG A 474 -10.49 -23.98 -15.92
C ARG A 474 -9.70 -22.96 -15.08
N LEU A 475 -8.84 -22.16 -15.71
CA LEU A 475 -8.05 -21.13 -15.02
C LEU A 475 -8.96 -20.06 -14.37
N LYS A 476 -9.98 -19.59 -15.11
CA LYS A 476 -10.97 -18.63 -14.58
C LYS A 476 -11.60 -19.14 -13.28
N PHE A 477 -12.02 -20.40 -13.29
CA PHE A 477 -12.61 -21.03 -12.11
C PHE A 477 -11.61 -21.15 -10.96
N ILE A 478 -10.39 -21.62 -11.22
CA ILE A 478 -9.37 -21.84 -10.21
C ILE A 478 -8.95 -20.53 -9.54
N VAL A 479 -8.69 -19.48 -10.32
CA VAL A 479 -8.32 -18.16 -9.77
C VAL A 479 -9.46 -17.62 -8.90
N THR A 480 -10.70 -17.66 -9.39
CA THR A 480 -11.85 -17.16 -8.61
C THR A 480 -12.08 -18.00 -7.35
N ALA A 481 -11.95 -19.32 -7.41
CA ALA A 481 -12.05 -20.19 -6.24
C ALA A 481 -10.95 -19.86 -5.22
N LEU A 482 -9.70 -19.72 -5.67
CA LEU A 482 -8.55 -19.52 -4.81
C LEU A 482 -8.51 -18.11 -4.19
N ARG A 483 -8.89 -17.09 -4.95
CA ARG A 483 -8.67 -15.68 -4.57
C ARG A 483 -9.94 -14.90 -4.21
N ASN A 484 -11.12 -15.36 -4.64
CA ASN A 484 -12.37 -14.60 -4.53
C ASN A 484 -13.51 -15.36 -3.81
N LEU A 485 -13.38 -16.66 -3.55
CA LEU A 485 -14.35 -17.41 -2.74
C LEU A 485 -14.07 -17.19 -1.24
N HIS A 486 -15.06 -16.64 -0.53
CA HIS A 486 -15.00 -16.53 0.92
C HIS A 486 -15.29 -17.89 1.58
N ARG A 487 -14.63 -18.17 2.71
CA ARG A 487 -14.93 -19.36 3.53
C ARG A 487 -16.37 -19.32 4.03
N SER A 488 -17.04 -20.46 4.10
CA SER A 488 -18.40 -20.54 4.68
C SER A 488 -18.41 -20.22 6.18
N GLU A 489 -17.26 -20.40 6.84
CA GLU A 489 -17.06 -20.08 8.25
C GLU A 489 -16.45 -18.69 8.46
N HIS A 490 -17.04 -17.94 9.40
CA HIS A 490 -16.58 -16.61 9.74
C HIS A 490 -15.43 -16.63 10.75
N CYS A 491 -14.41 -15.82 10.50
CA CYS A 491 -13.37 -15.58 11.48
C CYS A 491 -13.87 -14.66 12.62
N PRO A 492 -13.25 -14.68 13.83
CA PRO A 492 -13.67 -13.82 14.94
C PRO A 492 -13.72 -12.33 14.59
N SER A 493 -12.87 -11.88 13.66
CA SER A 493 -12.83 -10.49 13.24
C SER A 493 -14.09 -10.02 12.47
N CYS A 494 -14.89 -10.95 11.92
CA CYS A 494 -16.16 -10.67 11.26
C CYS A 494 -17.18 -10.06 12.24
N PHE A 495 -17.10 -10.39 13.53
CA PHE A 495 -18.06 -10.01 14.57
C PHE A 495 -17.61 -8.81 15.42
N LYS A 496 -16.58 -8.08 14.98
CA LYS A 496 -16.07 -6.88 15.69
C LYS A 496 -17.10 -5.77 15.88
N LYS A 497 -18.15 -5.73 15.05
CA LYS A 497 -19.19 -4.67 15.05
C LYS A 497 -20.58 -5.19 15.45
N GLY A 498 -20.70 -6.43 15.92
CA GLY A 498 -21.99 -7.03 16.29
C GLY A 498 -22.04 -8.54 16.05
N HIS A 499 -23.25 -9.11 16.18
CA HIS A 499 -23.50 -10.56 16.07
C HIS A 499 -23.66 -11.07 14.63
N GLU A 500 -23.81 -10.16 13.66
CA GLU A 500 -23.83 -10.45 12.23
C GLU A 500 -22.47 -10.12 11.59
N CYS A 501 -22.10 -10.87 10.54
CA CYS A 501 -20.92 -10.62 9.74
C CYS A 501 -20.89 -9.17 9.26
N ARG A 502 -19.86 -8.42 9.65
CA ARG A 502 -19.70 -7.01 9.28
C ARG A 502 -19.66 -6.77 7.75
N MET A 503 -19.29 -7.79 6.98
CA MET A 503 -19.22 -7.73 5.51
C MET A 503 -20.53 -8.17 4.84
N LYS A 504 -21.53 -8.61 5.64
CA LYS A 504 -22.84 -9.10 5.16
C LYS A 504 -22.75 -10.29 4.18
N ILE A 505 -21.71 -11.12 4.33
CA ILE A 505 -21.51 -12.38 3.58
C ILE A 505 -22.15 -13.54 4.38
N PRO A 506 -22.91 -14.45 3.77
CA PRO A 506 -23.20 -14.52 2.32
C PRO A 506 -24.17 -13.44 1.82
N TYR A 507 -24.00 -13.06 0.55
CA TYR A 507 -24.87 -12.13 -0.14
C TYR A 507 -26.12 -12.83 -0.68
N PHE A 508 -27.20 -12.08 -0.86
CA PHE A 508 -28.41 -12.62 -1.47
C PHE A 508 -28.22 -12.87 -2.97
N PRO A 509 -28.84 -13.92 -3.53
CA PRO A 509 -28.84 -14.16 -4.97
C PRO A 509 -29.62 -13.06 -5.70
N SER A 510 -29.23 -12.81 -6.95
CA SER A 510 -29.95 -11.97 -7.88
C SER A 510 -29.84 -12.51 -9.31
N THR A 511 -30.95 -12.58 -10.04
CA THR A 511 -30.99 -13.06 -11.43
C THR A 511 -30.43 -12.06 -12.43
N GLU A 512 -30.39 -10.78 -12.07
CA GLU A 512 -29.85 -9.68 -12.86
C GLU A 512 -29.20 -8.62 -11.98
N THR A 513 -28.45 -7.70 -12.61
CA THR A 513 -27.92 -6.53 -11.92
C THR A 513 -28.98 -5.45 -11.93
N PHE A 514 -29.31 -4.92 -10.75
CA PHE A 514 -30.34 -3.90 -10.60
C PHE A 514 -29.96 -2.83 -9.58
N ILE A 515 -30.62 -1.69 -9.69
CA ILE A 515 -30.46 -0.55 -8.78
C ILE A 515 -31.60 -0.57 -7.77
N LYS A 516 -31.26 -0.63 -6.48
CA LYS A 516 -32.23 -0.53 -5.39
C LYS A 516 -32.24 0.89 -4.87
N PHE A 517 -33.38 1.57 -5.02
CA PHE A 517 -33.61 2.89 -4.44
C PHE A 517 -34.03 2.80 -2.98
N ASP A 518 -33.65 3.78 -2.18
CA ASP A 518 -34.16 4.02 -0.84
C ASP A 518 -35.57 4.64 -0.95
N ASP A 519 -36.46 4.22 -0.06
CA ASP A 519 -37.80 4.81 0.06
C ASP A 519 -37.71 6.25 0.58
N LYS A 520 -36.62 6.60 1.27
CA LYS A 520 -36.37 7.93 1.81
C LYS A 520 -35.57 8.79 0.84
N PHE A 521 -36.11 9.98 0.57
CA PHE A 521 -35.38 11.02 -0.10
C PHE A 521 -34.37 11.66 0.85
N THR A 522 -33.16 11.89 0.33
CA THR A 522 -32.06 12.52 1.07
C THR A 522 -31.71 13.85 0.42
N LYS A 523 -31.40 14.86 1.23
CA LYS A 523 -30.86 16.14 0.75
C LYS A 523 -29.50 15.90 0.10
N TRP A 524 -29.39 16.22 -1.17
CA TRP A 524 -28.17 16.15 -1.94
C TRP A 524 -27.69 17.55 -2.28
N PHE A 525 -26.44 17.84 -1.98
CA PHE A 525 -25.87 19.17 -2.21
C PHE A 525 -25.02 19.16 -3.47
N ASP A 526 -25.20 20.17 -4.32
CA ASP A 526 -24.24 20.49 -5.35
C ASP A 526 -22.99 21.15 -4.75
N TRP A 527 -21.97 21.41 -5.59
CA TRP A 527 -20.73 22.04 -5.15
C TRP A 527 -20.90 23.51 -4.73
N LYS A 528 -22.02 24.16 -5.10
CA LYS A 528 -22.38 25.53 -4.70
C LYS A 528 -23.13 25.56 -3.36
N GLY A 529 -23.52 24.40 -2.83
CA GLY A 529 -24.28 24.28 -1.60
C GLY A 529 -25.80 24.34 -1.79
N ASN A 530 -26.30 24.32 -3.03
CA ASN A 530 -27.74 24.18 -3.28
C ASN A 530 -28.16 22.74 -3.03
N ASP A 531 -29.30 22.53 -2.37
CA ASP A 531 -29.84 21.18 -2.16
C ASP A 531 -30.94 20.79 -3.15
N VAL A 532 -30.86 19.54 -3.59
CA VAL A 532 -31.90 18.84 -4.33
C VAL A 532 -32.22 17.56 -3.58
N SER A 533 -33.51 17.26 -3.43
CA SER A 533 -33.95 16.03 -2.80
C SER A 533 -33.89 14.88 -3.81
N ARG A 534 -33.20 13.78 -3.48
CA ARG A 534 -33.14 12.60 -4.36
C ARG A 534 -33.17 11.28 -3.60
N PRO A 535 -33.70 10.19 -4.19
CA PRO A 535 -33.60 8.88 -3.59
C PRO A 535 -32.15 8.38 -3.70
N LEU A 536 -31.56 7.95 -2.59
CA LEU A 536 -30.27 7.26 -2.65
C LEU A 536 -30.48 5.88 -3.29
N SER A 537 -29.45 5.35 -3.92
CA SER A 537 -29.56 4.04 -4.54
C SER A 537 -28.30 3.21 -4.34
N ILE A 538 -28.44 1.89 -4.31
CA ILE A 538 -27.31 0.96 -4.27
C ILE A 538 -27.41 0.02 -5.46
N CYS A 539 -26.26 -0.30 -6.06
CA CYS A 539 -26.20 -1.29 -7.12
C CYS A 539 -26.05 -2.69 -6.53
N VAL A 540 -26.94 -3.60 -6.91
CA VAL A 540 -26.87 -5.02 -6.54
C VAL A 540 -26.46 -5.81 -7.77
N ALA A 541 -25.23 -6.33 -7.76
CA ALA A 541 -24.70 -7.15 -8.84
C ALA A 541 -25.44 -8.50 -8.94
N LYS A 542 -25.68 -8.94 -10.18
CA LYS A 542 -26.19 -10.28 -10.50
C LYS A 542 -25.36 -11.36 -9.82
N ARG A 543 -26.03 -12.31 -9.14
CA ARG A 543 -25.38 -13.34 -8.32
C ARG A 543 -26.16 -14.65 -8.30
N ALA A 544 -25.52 -15.74 -8.72
CA ALA A 544 -26.12 -17.07 -8.61
C ALA A 544 -26.21 -17.52 -7.13
N HIS A 545 -27.22 -18.33 -6.80
CA HIS A 545 -27.44 -18.83 -5.44
C HIS A 545 -26.23 -19.57 -4.86
N VAL A 546 -25.53 -20.35 -5.69
CA VAL A 546 -24.32 -21.11 -5.32
C VAL A 546 -23.09 -20.24 -5.13
N ASP A 547 -23.10 -19.02 -5.68
CA ASP A 547 -22.00 -18.06 -5.64
C ASP A 547 -22.21 -17.02 -4.51
N ALA A 548 -23.07 -17.32 -3.53
CA ALA A 548 -23.42 -16.41 -2.43
C ALA A 548 -22.22 -15.97 -1.56
N PHE A 549 -21.15 -16.76 -1.54
CA PHE A 549 -19.90 -16.50 -0.81
C PHE A 549 -18.80 -15.88 -1.68
N VAL A 550 -19.04 -15.60 -2.96
CA VAL A 550 -18.03 -15.06 -3.87
C VAL A 550 -17.93 -13.53 -3.70
N ASN A 551 -16.73 -12.99 -3.53
CA ASN A 551 -16.52 -11.54 -3.51
C ASN A 551 -16.84 -10.92 -4.87
N VAL A 552 -17.30 -9.66 -4.85
CA VAL A 552 -17.46 -8.89 -6.09
C VAL A 552 -16.07 -8.43 -6.54
N ASN A 553 -15.60 -8.97 -7.66
CA ASN A 553 -14.24 -8.79 -8.18
C ASN A 553 -14.26 -8.24 -9.60
N SER A 554 -13.08 -7.92 -10.15
CA SER A 554 -12.90 -7.79 -11.60
C SER A 554 -12.36 -9.11 -12.13
N GLU A 555 -13.18 -9.86 -12.89
CA GLU A 555 -12.78 -11.17 -13.45
C GLU A 555 -11.49 -11.01 -14.27
N HIS A 556 -11.43 -10.00 -15.13
CA HIS A 556 -10.27 -9.72 -15.99
C HIS A 556 -9.00 -9.46 -15.18
N ALA A 557 -9.04 -8.54 -14.21
CA ALA A 557 -7.86 -8.20 -13.42
C ALA A 557 -7.45 -9.35 -12.48
N SER A 558 -8.42 -10.04 -11.85
CA SER A 558 -8.13 -11.19 -11.01
C SER A 558 -7.46 -12.32 -11.79
N ILE A 559 -7.90 -12.62 -13.02
CA ILE A 559 -7.28 -13.68 -13.84
C ILE A 559 -5.89 -13.26 -14.31
N LEU A 560 -5.74 -12.03 -14.82
CA LEU A 560 -4.47 -11.54 -15.37
C LEU A 560 -3.35 -11.62 -14.33
N PHE A 561 -3.63 -11.19 -13.10
CA PHE A 561 -2.64 -11.17 -12.02
C PHE A 561 -2.75 -12.38 -11.08
N GLY A 562 -3.72 -13.28 -11.30
CA GLY A 562 -4.06 -14.45 -10.45
C GLY A 562 -4.18 -14.11 -8.97
N CYS A 563 -4.73 -12.94 -8.67
CA CYS A 563 -4.77 -12.38 -7.33
C CYS A 563 -6.18 -11.89 -6.96
N ASN A 564 -6.38 -11.56 -5.67
CA ASN A 564 -7.65 -11.01 -5.24
C ASN A 564 -7.81 -9.59 -5.79
N THR A 565 -8.98 -9.33 -6.35
CA THR A 565 -9.43 -7.98 -6.66
C THR A 565 -10.82 -7.76 -6.08
N ASN A 566 -11.14 -6.52 -5.73
CA ASN A 566 -12.50 -6.14 -5.37
C ASN A 566 -12.88 -4.88 -6.12
N VAL A 567 -14.14 -4.80 -6.55
CA VAL A 567 -14.68 -3.65 -7.26
C VAL A 567 -15.99 -3.24 -6.59
N ILE A 568 -16.12 -1.94 -6.31
CA ILE A 568 -17.36 -1.33 -5.84
C ILE A 568 -17.64 -0.14 -6.76
N THR A 569 -18.79 -0.17 -7.43
CA THR A 569 -19.34 0.99 -8.14
C THR A 569 -20.26 1.76 -7.21
N ALA A 570 -20.11 3.08 -7.18
CA ALA A 570 -20.88 3.95 -6.31
C ALA A 570 -22.07 4.55 -7.04
N VAL A 571 -23.23 4.56 -6.38
CA VAL A 571 -24.47 5.14 -6.90
C VAL A 571 -25.20 6.00 -5.86
N ASP A 572 -24.96 5.80 -4.56
CA ASP A 572 -25.48 6.60 -3.44
C ASP A 572 -24.59 7.79 -3.07
N GLY A 573 -23.34 7.83 -3.56
CA GLY A 573 -22.33 8.84 -3.26
C GLY A 573 -21.79 8.84 -1.82
N GLY A 574 -22.63 8.58 -0.82
CA GLY A 574 -22.21 8.44 0.58
C GLY A 574 -21.19 7.33 0.78
N SER A 575 -21.41 6.17 0.14
CA SER A 575 -20.47 5.05 0.21
C SER A 575 -19.10 5.38 -0.36
N ILE A 576 -19.02 6.14 -1.47
CA ILE A 576 -17.71 6.49 -2.05
C ILE A 576 -17.00 7.62 -1.32
N MET A 577 -17.75 8.55 -0.72
CA MET A 577 -17.16 9.54 0.19
C MET A 577 -16.56 8.84 1.42
N TYR A 578 -17.25 7.82 1.94
CA TYR A 578 -16.70 6.95 2.98
C TYR A 578 -15.43 6.24 2.49
N CYS A 579 -15.43 5.67 1.28
CA CYS A 579 -14.24 5.06 0.69
C CYS A 579 -13.09 6.06 0.55
N THR A 580 -13.35 7.29 0.14
CA THR A 580 -12.36 8.37 0.02
C THR A 580 -11.72 8.68 1.38
N CYS A 581 -12.53 8.77 2.43
CA CYS A 581 -12.04 8.93 3.80
C CYS A 581 -11.29 7.69 4.31
N TYR A 582 -11.72 6.50 3.88
CA TYR A 582 -11.13 5.22 4.27
C TYR A 582 -9.74 5.02 3.68
N VAL A 583 -9.54 5.27 2.37
CA VAL A 583 -8.23 5.12 1.73
C VAL A 583 -7.24 6.18 2.20
N SER A 584 -7.72 7.35 2.61
CA SER A 584 -6.93 8.40 3.25
C SER A 584 -6.92 8.30 4.78
N LYS A 585 -7.24 7.13 5.34
CA LYS A 585 -7.28 6.95 6.79
C LYS A 585 -5.88 7.07 7.36
N ILE A 586 -5.81 7.75 8.50
CA ILE A 586 -4.61 7.82 9.33
C ILE A 586 -4.40 6.42 9.95
N THR A 587 -3.34 5.74 9.54
CA THR A 587 -2.99 4.38 10.01
C THR A 587 -2.28 4.39 11.37
N GLU A 588 -1.62 5.49 11.71
CA GLU A 588 -0.98 5.70 13.01
C GLU A 588 -1.93 6.49 13.92
N LYS A 589 -2.37 5.89 15.04
CA LYS A 589 -3.07 6.68 16.07
C LYS A 589 -2.17 7.87 16.43
N GLU A 590 -2.73 9.07 16.49
CA GLU A 590 -1.97 10.29 16.83
C GLU A 590 -1.20 10.06 18.14
N ASP A 591 0.08 9.73 18.01
CA ASP A 591 1.00 9.46 19.11
C ASP A 591 1.49 10.78 19.72
N ASN A 592 0.53 11.67 20.00
CA ASN A 592 0.71 12.97 20.64
C ASN A 592 1.57 12.84 21.92
N LYS A 593 1.48 11.71 22.63
CA LYS A 593 2.32 11.41 23.80
C LYS A 593 3.80 11.16 23.46
N HIS A 594 4.11 10.53 22.34
CA HIS A 594 5.50 10.29 21.93
C HIS A 594 6.16 11.57 21.41
N PHE A 595 5.43 12.38 20.64
CA PHE A 595 5.91 13.73 20.26
C PHE A 595 6.20 14.59 21.49
N ALA A 596 5.29 14.55 22.45
CA ALA A 596 5.39 15.34 23.67
C ALA A 596 6.56 14.86 24.56
N LEU A 597 6.75 13.55 24.71
CA LEU A 597 7.90 12.98 25.43
C LEU A 597 9.23 13.33 24.74
N ALA A 598 9.25 13.29 23.39
CA ALA A 598 10.42 13.67 22.61
C ALA A 598 10.79 15.15 22.79
N ALA A 599 9.79 16.03 22.73
CA ALA A 599 9.95 17.47 22.96
C ALA A 599 10.49 17.76 24.37
N LYS A 600 9.89 17.17 25.41
CA LYS A 600 10.30 17.34 26.81
C LYS A 600 11.75 16.91 27.04
N HIS A 601 12.14 15.75 26.52
CA HIS A 601 13.51 15.24 26.69
C HIS A 601 14.54 16.12 25.96
N MET A 602 14.20 16.63 24.78
CA MET A 602 15.13 17.44 24.01
C MET A 602 15.28 18.85 24.55
N VAL A 603 14.21 19.46 25.09
CA VAL A 603 14.33 20.72 25.83
C VAL A 603 15.23 20.56 27.05
N LYS A 604 15.03 19.51 27.87
CA LYS A 604 15.93 19.25 28.99
C LYS A 604 17.39 19.16 28.55
N LYS A 605 17.66 18.45 27.45
CA LYS A 605 19.02 18.34 26.90
C LYS A 605 19.58 19.68 26.40
N MET A 606 18.76 20.54 25.81
CA MET A 606 19.18 21.90 25.42
C MET A 606 19.55 22.74 26.65
N GLN A 607 18.75 22.67 27.72
CA GLN A 607 19.02 23.36 28.98
C GLN A 607 20.31 22.87 29.66
N ASP A 608 20.54 21.56 29.68
CA ASP A 608 21.76 20.96 30.23
C ASP A 608 23.01 21.48 29.48
N LEU A 609 22.95 21.52 28.13
CA LEU A 609 24.02 22.05 27.28
C LEU A 609 24.29 23.54 27.50
N MET A 610 23.24 24.36 27.65
CA MET A 610 23.40 25.76 28.01
C MET A 610 24.06 25.94 29.38
N THR A 611 23.65 25.14 30.36
CA THR A 611 24.18 25.20 31.73
C THR A 611 25.66 24.81 31.77
N GLU A 612 26.05 23.77 31.02
CA GLU A 612 27.46 23.39 30.86
C GLU A 612 28.29 24.49 30.20
N ARG A 613 27.75 25.20 29.22
CA ARG A 613 28.43 26.33 28.56
C ARG A 613 28.58 27.56 29.44
N MET A 614 27.55 27.93 30.19
CA MET A 614 27.65 29.01 31.18
C MET A 614 28.73 28.73 32.22
N ARG A 615 29.00 27.45 32.52
CA ARG A 615 30.12 27.03 33.37
C ARG A 615 31.48 27.07 32.65
N ALA A 616 31.51 26.95 31.33
CA ALA A 616 32.73 26.94 30.51
C ALA A 616 33.21 28.34 30.09
N GLY A 617 32.38 29.38 30.19
CA GLY A 617 32.78 30.78 29.94
C GLY A 617 32.76 31.23 28.47
N ASP A 618 32.14 30.45 27.57
CA ASP A 618 32.01 30.80 26.14
C ASP A 618 31.03 31.98 25.94
N THR A 619 31.45 32.99 25.18
CA THR A 619 30.73 34.27 24.98
C THR A 619 30.28 34.54 23.53
N GLU A 620 30.36 33.58 22.60
CA GLU A 620 29.84 33.74 21.24
C GLU A 620 28.29 33.57 21.22
N GLN A 621 27.55 34.65 20.90
CA GLN A 621 26.20 34.88 21.45
C GLN A 621 24.96 34.60 20.56
N GLU A 622 25.02 34.59 19.22
CA GLU A 622 23.80 34.46 18.38
C GLU A 622 23.81 33.28 17.40
N GLN A 623 24.89 33.07 16.64
CA GLN A 623 24.93 32.02 15.61
C GLN A 623 24.91 30.60 16.22
N GLU A 624 25.38 30.45 17.46
CA GLU A 624 25.38 29.18 18.19
C GLU A 624 24.10 28.89 18.98
N THR A 625 23.36 29.89 19.46
CA THR A 625 22.04 29.71 20.10
C THR A 625 21.02 29.24 19.07
N SER A 626 21.00 29.85 17.88
CA SER A 626 20.24 29.34 16.73
C SER A 626 20.60 27.88 16.38
N SER A 627 21.89 27.52 16.45
CA SER A 627 22.37 26.15 16.25
C SER A 627 21.85 25.17 17.32
N ILE A 628 21.80 25.56 18.59
CA ILE A 628 21.27 24.74 19.69
C ILE A 628 19.77 24.50 19.52
N GLY A 629 18.98 25.56 19.28
CA GLY A 629 17.53 25.43 19.05
C GLY A 629 17.21 24.53 17.86
N LEU A 630 17.95 24.67 16.76
CA LEU A 630 17.82 23.79 15.59
C LEU A 630 18.22 22.33 15.90
N LYS A 631 19.31 22.10 16.65
CA LYS A 631 19.71 20.75 17.09
C LYS A 631 18.65 20.13 18.01
N GLY A 632 18.01 20.92 18.87
CA GLY A 632 16.89 20.50 19.70
C GLY A 632 15.68 20.08 18.89
N MET A 633 15.32 20.90 17.89
CA MET A 633 14.27 20.57 16.93
C MET A 633 14.60 19.27 16.19
N ILE A 634 15.76 19.17 15.53
CA ILE A 634 16.17 17.95 14.82
C ILE A 634 16.13 16.73 15.76
N GLY A 635 16.67 16.85 16.97
CA GLY A 635 16.65 15.77 17.96
C GLY A 635 15.23 15.36 18.37
N ALA A 636 14.30 16.32 18.51
CA ALA A 636 12.92 16.03 18.89
C ALA A 636 12.17 15.34 17.75
N ALA A 637 12.36 15.81 16.51
CA ALA A 637 11.81 15.17 15.32
C ALA A 637 12.33 13.72 15.16
N LEU A 638 13.63 13.50 15.35
CA LEU A 638 14.24 12.17 15.29
C LEU A 638 13.75 11.24 16.41
N MET A 639 13.60 11.75 17.63
CA MET A 639 13.06 10.95 18.74
C MET A 639 11.61 10.55 18.51
N ALA A 640 10.83 11.41 17.86
CA ALA A 640 9.45 11.12 17.51
C ALA A 640 9.32 9.95 16.50
N THR A 641 10.34 9.65 15.69
CA THR A 641 10.30 8.52 14.74
C THR A 641 10.32 7.16 15.42
N LYS A 642 10.58 7.06 16.74
CA LYS A 642 10.51 5.78 17.46
C LYS A 642 9.11 5.16 17.42
N ALA A 643 8.07 5.98 17.26
CA ALA A 643 6.69 5.52 17.10
C ALA A 643 6.37 5.04 15.67
N HIS A 644 7.16 5.47 14.69
CA HIS A 644 6.96 5.20 13.28
C HIS A 644 7.27 3.73 12.97
N LYS A 645 6.25 2.98 12.55
CA LYS A 645 6.37 1.53 12.28
C LYS A 645 5.91 1.21 10.87
N VAL A 646 6.82 0.60 10.12
CA VAL A 646 6.61 0.19 8.73
C VAL A 646 7.20 -1.20 8.54
N ALA A 647 6.55 -2.07 7.79
CA ALA A 647 7.10 -3.37 7.42
C ALA A 647 8.14 -3.23 6.30
N ALA A 648 9.08 -4.18 6.23
CA ALA A 648 10.17 -4.14 5.26
C ALA A 648 9.74 -3.94 3.78
N PRO A 649 8.65 -4.56 3.27
CA PRO A 649 8.19 -4.29 1.90
C PRO A 649 7.78 -2.84 1.69
N MET A 650 6.98 -2.27 2.58
CA MET A 650 6.56 -0.86 2.50
C MET A 650 7.76 0.07 2.70
N ALA A 651 8.70 -0.26 3.60
CA ALA A 651 9.93 0.51 3.79
C ALA A 651 10.73 0.61 2.47
N SER A 652 10.92 -0.52 1.79
CA SER A 652 11.57 -0.59 0.48
C SER A 652 10.80 0.21 -0.58
N TYR A 653 9.47 0.05 -0.64
CA TYR A 653 8.59 0.79 -1.54
C TYR A 653 8.72 2.31 -1.35
N LEU A 654 8.69 2.79 -0.11
CA LEU A 654 8.72 4.22 0.23
C LEU A 654 10.05 4.89 -0.09
N ILE A 655 11.18 4.18 0.00
CA ILE A 655 12.49 4.72 -0.44
C ILE A 655 12.45 5.03 -1.94
N ARG A 656 11.86 4.15 -2.75
CA ARG A 656 11.80 4.31 -4.21
C ARG A 656 10.74 5.33 -4.64
N ASN A 657 9.58 5.33 -3.97
CA ASN A 657 8.40 6.07 -4.40
C ASN A 657 8.14 7.37 -3.60
N GLY A 658 8.75 7.53 -2.43
CA GLY A 658 8.69 8.75 -1.60
C GLY A 658 7.35 9.03 -0.89
N SER A 659 6.28 8.32 -1.25
CA SER A 659 4.92 8.42 -0.71
C SER A 659 4.19 7.09 -0.94
N ARG A 660 3.23 6.76 -0.05
CA ARG A 660 2.24 5.68 -0.30
C ARG A 660 0.99 6.14 -1.06
N PHE A 661 0.82 7.46 -1.23
CA PHE A 661 -0.31 8.09 -1.89
C PHE A 661 0.12 8.59 -3.27
N HIS A 662 -0.65 8.22 -4.29
CA HIS A 662 -0.38 8.53 -5.69
C HIS A 662 -1.63 9.10 -6.37
N PHE A 663 -1.39 9.99 -7.33
CA PHE A 663 -2.42 10.75 -8.00
C PHE A 663 -2.06 10.89 -9.48
N SER A 664 -3.08 10.93 -10.33
CA SER A 664 -2.99 11.23 -11.76
C SER A 664 -2.70 12.71 -12.06
N HIS A 665 -2.96 13.60 -11.11
CA HIS A 665 -2.87 15.05 -11.30
C HIS A 665 -1.97 15.69 -10.25
N ASP A 666 -1.38 16.83 -10.63
CA ASP A 666 -0.65 17.70 -9.73
C ASP A 666 -1.59 18.63 -8.96
N PHE A 667 -1.07 19.25 -7.90
CA PHE A 667 -1.84 20.09 -7.00
C PHE A 667 -1.12 21.41 -6.73
N ALA A 668 -1.86 22.51 -6.80
CA ALA A 668 -1.44 23.82 -6.32
C ALA A 668 -2.12 24.15 -4.98
N TYR A 669 -1.45 24.95 -4.15
CA TYR A 669 -1.99 25.41 -2.88
C TYR A 669 -2.36 26.89 -2.97
N ILE A 670 -3.58 27.23 -2.55
CA ILE A 670 -4.04 28.62 -2.45
C ILE A 670 -4.06 29.00 -0.98
N ASN A 671 -3.16 29.90 -0.57
CA ASN A 671 -3.15 30.45 0.78
C ASN A 671 -4.07 31.67 0.82
N ILE A 672 -5.37 31.42 1.00
CA ILE A 672 -6.44 32.43 1.04
C ILE A 672 -6.08 33.59 1.98
N ASP A 673 -5.68 33.30 3.22
CA ASP A 673 -5.34 34.33 4.22
C ASP A 673 -4.24 35.29 3.75
N SER A 674 -3.30 34.79 2.93
CA SER A 674 -2.22 35.63 2.40
C SER A 674 -2.68 36.57 1.29
N PHE A 675 -3.83 36.34 0.66
CA PHE A 675 -4.40 37.24 -0.35
C PHE A 675 -5.32 38.30 0.26
N PHE A 676 -5.98 38.00 1.38
CA PHE A 676 -6.96 38.88 2.04
C PHE A 676 -6.37 39.75 3.16
N LYS A 677 -5.05 39.96 3.18
CA LYS A 677 -4.43 40.94 4.09
C LYS A 677 -4.78 42.37 3.65
N GLU A 678 -5.05 43.24 4.63
CA GLU A 678 -5.33 44.66 4.39
C GLU A 678 -4.15 45.39 3.74
N VAL A 679 -2.93 44.97 4.07
CA VAL A 679 -1.69 45.56 3.57
C VAL A 679 -0.74 44.43 3.14
N HIS A 680 -0.19 44.57 1.93
CA HIS A 680 0.86 43.70 1.39
C HIS A 680 2.17 44.48 1.30
N GLU A 681 3.04 44.31 2.29
CA GLU A 681 4.37 44.94 2.35
C GLU A 681 5.47 43.87 2.25
N ASP A 682 6.64 44.28 1.76
CA ASP A 682 7.89 43.52 1.73
C ASP A 682 7.82 42.13 1.07
N PHE A 683 7.72 42.10 -0.26
CA PHE A 683 7.85 40.86 -1.01
C PHE A 683 9.31 40.50 -1.28
N ASP A 684 9.70 39.29 -0.87
CA ASP A 684 10.98 38.72 -1.27
C ASP A 684 11.07 38.55 -2.79
N ILE A 685 12.10 39.15 -3.37
CA ILE A 685 12.52 38.92 -4.75
C ILE A 685 13.71 37.96 -4.80
N SER A 686 13.81 37.21 -5.89
CA SER A 686 14.98 36.40 -6.22
C SER A 686 15.44 36.75 -7.63
N ALA A 687 16.73 36.64 -7.88
CA ALA A 687 17.25 36.62 -9.24
C ALA A 687 17.61 35.18 -9.63
N ASP A 688 17.43 34.85 -10.91
CA ASP A 688 18.03 33.64 -11.47
C ASP A 688 19.53 33.83 -11.78
N GLU A 689 20.20 32.77 -12.23
CA GLU A 689 21.64 32.79 -12.60
C GLU A 689 21.96 33.79 -13.73
N ASN A 690 20.96 34.25 -14.49
CA ASN A 690 21.10 35.25 -15.55
C ASN A 690 20.71 36.67 -15.10
N GLY A 691 20.37 36.86 -13.82
CA GLY A 691 19.96 38.14 -13.26
C GLY A 691 18.49 38.50 -13.45
N SER A 692 17.66 37.60 -13.98
CA SER A 692 16.22 37.83 -14.14
C SER A 692 15.53 37.79 -12.78
N VAL A 693 14.92 38.91 -12.39
CA VAL A 693 14.28 39.07 -11.08
C VAL A 693 12.83 38.58 -11.12
N PHE A 694 12.43 37.81 -10.11
CA PHE A 694 11.06 37.35 -9.93
C PHE A 694 10.64 37.37 -8.46
N PHE A 695 9.34 37.52 -8.19
CA PHE A 695 8.84 37.42 -6.82
C PHE A 695 8.82 35.97 -6.35
N LYS A 696 9.31 35.71 -5.14
CA LYS A 696 9.16 34.40 -4.48
C LYS A 696 7.72 34.14 -4.01
N SER A 697 6.94 35.21 -3.84
CA SER A 697 5.57 35.15 -3.35
C SER A 697 4.56 34.91 -4.48
N SER A 698 3.74 33.87 -4.34
CA SER A 698 2.60 33.63 -5.25
C SER A 698 1.55 34.74 -5.20
N VAL A 699 1.44 35.44 -4.05
CA VAL A 699 0.56 36.60 -3.88
C VAL A 699 1.06 37.74 -4.76
N ALA A 700 2.34 38.09 -4.67
CA ALA A 700 2.93 39.14 -5.49
C ALA A 700 2.86 38.81 -6.98
N ASN A 701 3.16 37.56 -7.36
CA ASN A 701 3.08 37.11 -8.74
C ASN A 701 1.67 37.29 -9.33
N TYR A 702 0.61 37.12 -8.54
CA TYR A 702 -0.75 37.37 -8.99
C TYR A 702 -1.12 38.86 -8.95
N LEU A 703 -0.82 39.58 -7.87
CA LEU A 703 -1.17 41.00 -7.74
C LEU A 703 -0.49 41.87 -8.79
N TYR A 704 0.78 41.58 -9.10
CA TYR A 704 1.60 42.28 -10.08
C TYR A 704 1.79 41.47 -11.37
N ARG A 705 0.80 40.63 -11.71
CA ARG A 705 0.85 39.85 -12.96
C ARG A 705 0.84 40.79 -14.18
N PRO A 706 1.43 40.36 -15.31
CA PRO A 706 1.39 41.13 -16.55
C PRO A 706 -0.04 41.46 -16.99
N ILE A 707 -0.22 42.55 -17.73
CA ILE A 707 -1.52 43.03 -18.22
C ILE A 707 -2.23 41.93 -19.02
N GLU A 708 -1.47 41.12 -19.76
CA GLU A 708 -1.98 40.00 -20.54
C GLU A 708 -2.67 38.94 -19.67
N LEU A 709 -2.36 38.87 -18.37
CA LEU A 709 -2.94 37.92 -17.42
C LEU A 709 -3.94 38.57 -16.45
N GLU A 710 -4.27 39.85 -16.60
CA GLU A 710 -5.24 40.53 -15.72
C GLU A 710 -6.63 39.88 -15.76
N HIS A 711 -7.04 39.38 -16.94
CA HIS A 711 -8.30 38.68 -17.16
C HIS A 711 -8.36 37.28 -16.51
N VAL A 712 -7.22 36.73 -16.09
CA VAL A 712 -7.12 35.41 -15.48
C VAL A 712 -7.46 35.51 -13.99
N CYS A 713 -8.44 34.73 -13.54
CA CYS A 713 -8.82 34.68 -12.13
C CYS A 713 -7.74 33.98 -11.27
N LEU A 714 -7.75 34.20 -9.95
CA LEU A 714 -6.75 33.66 -9.02
C LEU A 714 -6.62 32.13 -9.11
N TYR A 715 -7.75 31.43 -9.27
CA TYR A 715 -7.78 29.98 -9.39
C TYR A 715 -7.02 29.52 -10.64
N ASP A 716 -7.39 30.04 -11.82
CA ASP A 716 -6.74 29.70 -13.08
C ASP A 716 -5.26 30.12 -13.11
N PHE A 717 -4.94 31.27 -12.51
CA PHE A 717 -3.57 31.76 -12.43
C PHE A 717 -2.69 30.76 -11.68
N LEU A 718 -3.09 30.36 -10.47
CA LEU A 718 -2.31 29.42 -9.66
C LEU A 718 -2.32 27.99 -10.21
N ALA A 719 -3.37 27.61 -10.96
CA ALA A 719 -3.49 26.28 -11.54
C ALA A 719 -2.68 26.11 -12.84
N LYS A 720 -2.63 27.14 -13.69
CA LYS A 720 -2.08 27.05 -15.07
C LYS A 720 -0.76 27.78 -15.25
N TYR A 721 -0.41 28.71 -14.36
CA TYR A 721 0.76 29.54 -14.49
C TYR A 721 1.72 29.28 -13.34
N SER A 722 3.00 29.29 -13.65
CA SER A 722 4.07 29.27 -12.66
C SER A 722 5.19 30.21 -13.10
N ALA A 723 5.89 30.79 -12.13
CA ALA A 723 7.10 31.55 -12.43
C ALA A 723 8.17 30.57 -12.91
N CYS A 724 8.40 30.53 -14.23
CA CYS A 724 9.34 29.63 -14.88
C CYS A 724 10.52 30.39 -15.50
N LYS A 725 11.68 29.73 -15.56
CA LYS A 725 12.81 30.18 -16.38
C LYS A 725 12.36 30.28 -17.85
N PRO A 726 12.82 31.26 -18.64
CA PRO A 726 12.73 31.16 -20.08
C PRO A 726 13.57 29.96 -20.51
N VAL A 727 12.92 28.92 -21.05
CA VAL A 727 13.61 27.77 -21.63
C VAL A 727 14.39 28.28 -22.84
N LYS A 728 15.73 28.22 -22.80
CA LYS A 728 16.55 28.42 -24.00
C LYS A 728 16.02 27.47 -25.08
N LYS A 729 15.41 28.01 -26.14
CA LYS A 729 15.20 27.25 -27.38
C LYS A 729 16.58 26.70 -27.74
N LYS A 730 16.72 25.37 -27.76
CA LYS A 730 17.89 24.73 -28.38
C LYS A 730 17.85 25.14 -29.84
N SER A 731 18.74 26.05 -30.22
CA SER A 731 19.09 26.35 -31.61
C SER A 731 19.80 25.15 -32.23
#